data_AF-A0A832LTW4-F1
#
_entry.id   AF-A0A832LTW4-F1
#
_cell.length_a   1.000
_cell.length_b   1.000
_cell.length_c   1.000
_cell.angle_alpha   90.00
_cell.angle_beta   90.00
_cell.angle_gamma   90.00
#
_symmetry.space_group_name_H-M   'P 1'
#
loop_
_entity.id
_entity.type
_entity.pdbx_description
1 polymer ?
#
loop_
_entity_poly.entity_id
_entity_poly.type
_entity_poly.pdbx_seq_one_letter_code
_entity_poly.pdbx_strand_id
1 'polypeptide(L)'
;VYVVVTHADHLPGFSAFVEALPAKERQHVFGWNSPYAPEALFKRSWGQDAMAAVLERISAVQYDLLARSQRPIELFGVYDSFRQLVEPAQEWLDSLFGHTERSPWLILRGLYFSGAVANEGITDQLPGQPEGMSVAPQQVFVADLFRAKIFREPSLAQPKRQHLVRRSYASVAAHGATALVILGMIVAVAVQWKDLHQRASVLASILEQVRDDRQSYRYEREKLQNPYYYADKTRQYLTYFATLENHRLFSYGLPPSWFGALHNRLREAIARSLRDVVMVGMKEEFLRLAQLLTDPNALYLPPDTLSLRRLNLATTPEYVSFARYVQAVAEFEYHAGLYNSLAAPHRDQRLAKIIDYLYQAGIEGDVAQLIESDYRLMQRVRVDPLQLDQLRMRFAEKALVMVKRCTEKATLGNAITASMATFTRAFATVRSASSDDEVAAAFAQLYSSLNRLQQSLLSPETEWLSREAFIPDAATKKLLERVATSRLLGGTIRAEFERRMDSLFTAMRLQLLSSSVPMRAEGSDSTAIVTINAESKRFQLSPPMQKTLAAFAEWRKQPFAVIDGEVRQRVGTLLDQLGPMQQVIWNTTLLKTIPPTIEAYLKFLSEQMALFPAELQVPAERVFQRGLQRTIEDIVVRAASVQTVSSRIGEDEMSLAVQSLQESAPALIVALRQLSPSSDGSGRQLATV
;
A
#
# COMPACT_ATOMS: atom_id res chain seq x y z
N VAL A 1 59.81 58.02 53.41
CA VAL A 1 59.93 57.62 54.83
C VAL A 1 61.14 58.33 55.41
N TYR A 2 60.94 59.11 56.47
CA TYR A 2 62.02 59.73 57.24
C TYR A 2 62.27 58.88 58.49
N VAL A 3 63.52 58.51 58.77
CA VAL A 3 63.90 57.75 59.97
C VAL A 3 64.53 58.70 60.97
N VAL A 4 64.00 58.75 62.18
CA VAL A 4 64.52 59.60 63.27
C VAL A 4 64.89 58.72 64.45
N VAL A 5 66.17 58.69 64.78
CA VAL A 5 66.73 58.04 65.97
C VAL A 5 66.66 59.04 67.12
N THR A 6 65.79 58.79 68.09
CA THR A 6 65.61 59.66 69.26
C THR A 6 66.52 59.22 70.41
N HIS A 7 66.55 60.00 71.48
CA HIS A 7 67.31 59.70 72.70
C HIS A 7 68.83 59.58 72.48
N ALA A 8 69.36 60.33 71.50
CA ALA A 8 70.79 60.37 71.23
C ALA A 8 71.61 60.94 72.41
N ASP A 9 70.96 61.60 73.37
CA ASP A 9 71.55 62.06 74.63
C ASP A 9 72.07 60.95 75.55
N HIS A 10 71.62 59.71 75.37
CA HIS A 10 72.21 58.55 76.05
C HIS A 10 73.56 58.13 75.46
N LEU A 11 73.96 58.67 74.30
CA LEU A 11 75.26 58.36 73.71
C LEU A 11 76.35 59.15 74.45
N PRO A 12 77.43 58.47 74.91
CA PRO A 12 78.56 59.14 75.53
C PRO A 12 79.10 60.27 74.64
N GLY A 13 79.25 61.46 75.21
CA GLY A 13 79.75 62.65 74.50
C GLY A 13 78.70 63.48 73.75
N PHE A 14 77.44 63.01 73.61
CA PHE A 14 76.40 63.77 72.89
C PHE A 14 76.04 65.09 73.58
N SER A 15 75.83 65.09 74.89
CA SER A 15 75.52 66.33 75.63
C SER A 15 76.66 67.36 75.54
N ALA A 16 77.91 66.90 75.66
CA ALA A 16 79.10 67.74 75.49
C ALA A 16 79.22 68.32 74.06
N PHE A 17 78.84 67.54 73.05
CA PHE A 17 78.76 67.98 71.65
C PHE A 17 77.70 69.06 71.45
N VAL A 18 76.49 68.86 71.98
CA VAL A 18 75.39 69.82 71.84
C VAL A 18 75.63 71.11 72.63
N GLU A 19 76.22 71.04 73.82
CA GLU A 19 76.58 72.22 74.61
C GLU A 19 77.62 73.09 73.91
N ALA A 20 78.62 72.48 73.27
CA ALA A 20 79.64 73.19 72.52
C ALA A 20 79.08 73.89 71.25
N LEU A 21 77.95 73.41 70.70
CA LEU A 21 77.31 74.01 69.54
C LEU A 21 76.66 75.38 69.86
N PRO A 22 76.78 76.38 68.97
CA PRO A 22 76.04 77.62 69.07
C PRO A 22 74.52 77.39 69.15
N ALA A 23 73.80 78.21 69.92
CA ALA A 23 72.36 78.04 70.15
C ALA A 23 71.50 77.95 68.88
N LYS A 24 71.91 78.61 67.78
CA LYS A 24 71.24 78.52 66.47
C LYS A 24 71.40 77.14 65.81
N GLU A 25 72.56 76.51 65.95
CA GLU A 25 72.86 75.22 65.32
C GLU A 25 72.18 74.05 66.05
N ARG A 26 71.83 74.23 67.34
CA ARG A 26 71.02 73.27 68.11
C ARG A 26 69.62 73.05 67.51
N GLN A 27 69.13 73.97 66.66
CA GLN A 27 67.85 73.83 65.98
C GLN A 27 67.97 73.20 64.58
N HIS A 28 69.18 73.22 63.99
CA HIS A 28 69.44 72.71 62.64
C HIS A 28 69.30 71.19 62.58
N VAL A 29 68.98 70.67 61.40
CA VAL A 29 68.85 69.22 61.19
C VAL A 29 70.20 68.51 61.32
N PHE A 30 70.27 67.49 62.18
CA PHE A 30 71.44 66.63 62.32
C PHE A 30 71.15 65.23 61.76
N GLY A 31 71.84 64.85 60.69
CA GLY A 31 71.64 63.58 60.00
C GLY A 31 72.04 63.60 58.54
N TRP A 32 71.56 62.60 57.80
CA TRP A 32 71.81 62.38 56.38
C TRP A 32 70.52 62.43 55.58
N ASN A 33 70.56 63.12 54.43
CA ASN A 33 69.49 63.09 53.44
C ASN A 33 69.87 62.09 52.35
N SER A 34 68.90 61.29 51.90
CA SER A 34 69.12 60.36 50.79
C SER A 34 69.42 61.14 49.49
N PRO A 35 70.58 60.92 48.84
CA PRO A 35 70.91 61.54 47.56
C PRO A 35 70.32 60.78 46.37
N TYR A 36 69.63 59.67 46.61
CA TYR A 36 69.13 58.78 45.57
C TYR A 36 67.74 59.21 45.07
N ALA A 37 67.45 58.90 43.81
CA ALA A 37 66.16 59.19 43.20
C ALA A 37 65.01 58.45 43.95
N PRO A 38 63.81 59.04 44.08
CA PRO A 38 62.68 58.40 44.77
C PRO A 38 62.29 57.02 44.21
N GLU A 39 62.54 56.77 42.92
CA GLU A 39 62.23 55.50 42.24
C GLU A 39 63.33 54.44 42.42
N ALA A 40 64.47 54.80 43.02
CA ALA A 40 65.57 53.87 43.22
C ALA A 40 65.22 52.83 44.29
N LEU A 41 65.46 51.56 43.96
CA LEU A 41 65.36 50.45 44.90
C LEU A 41 66.38 50.62 46.02
N PHE A 42 65.93 50.42 47.26
CA PHE A 42 66.80 50.43 48.43
C PHE A 42 67.93 49.42 48.25
N LYS A 43 69.16 49.86 48.52
CA LYS A 43 70.34 49.00 48.56
C LYS A 43 70.88 48.99 49.99
N ARG A 44 71.29 47.80 50.45
CA ARG A 44 71.89 47.61 51.79
C ARG A 44 73.10 48.51 52.05
N SER A 45 73.80 48.97 51.02
CA SER A 45 74.93 49.92 51.14
C SER A 45 74.49 51.30 51.65
N TRP A 46 73.24 51.72 51.44
CA TRP A 46 72.79 53.07 51.81
C TRP A 46 72.81 53.34 53.32
N GLY A 47 72.65 52.30 54.14
CA GLY A 47 72.82 52.43 55.60
C GLY A 47 74.26 52.78 55.99
N GLN A 48 75.24 52.19 55.30
CA GLN A 48 76.66 52.52 55.49
C GLN A 48 76.96 53.93 54.98
N ASP A 49 76.46 54.27 53.80
CA ASP A 49 76.64 55.60 53.19
C ASP A 49 76.07 56.71 54.10
N ALA A 50 74.90 56.46 54.70
CA ALA A 50 74.25 57.41 55.61
C ALA A 50 75.06 57.64 56.89
N MET A 51 75.49 56.56 57.56
CA MET A 51 76.24 56.70 58.81
C MET A 51 77.66 57.22 58.57
N ALA A 52 78.31 56.84 57.46
CA ALA A 52 79.61 57.39 57.08
C ALA A 52 79.55 58.91 56.90
N ALA A 53 78.50 59.43 56.24
CA ALA A 53 78.30 60.86 56.08
C ALA A 53 78.04 61.59 57.41
N VAL A 54 77.30 60.96 58.35
CA VAL A 54 77.11 61.52 59.69
C VAL A 54 78.43 61.57 60.46
N LEU A 55 79.21 60.49 60.44
CA LEU A 55 80.52 60.43 61.10
C LEU A 55 81.51 61.44 60.53
N GLU A 56 81.56 61.57 59.21
CA GLU A 56 82.37 62.58 58.53
C GLU A 56 81.97 63.98 59.02
N ARG A 57 80.66 64.28 59.10
CA ARG A 57 80.19 65.58 59.58
C ARG A 57 80.51 65.82 61.05
N ILE A 58 80.37 64.81 61.92
CA ILE A 58 80.80 64.90 63.32
C ILE A 58 82.28 65.23 63.37
N SER A 59 83.13 64.47 62.67
CA SER A 59 84.59 64.67 62.69
C SER A 59 85.01 66.06 62.22
N ALA A 60 84.35 66.59 61.18
CA ALA A 60 84.62 67.92 60.65
C ALA A 60 84.28 69.03 61.67
N VAL A 61 83.15 68.89 62.37
CA VAL A 61 82.69 69.90 63.35
C VAL A 61 83.41 69.74 64.70
N GLN A 62 83.82 68.53 65.06
CA GLN A 62 84.44 68.22 66.35
C GLN A 62 85.72 69.03 66.57
N TYR A 63 86.56 69.23 65.54
CA TYR A 63 87.78 70.05 65.64
C TYR A 63 87.47 71.51 66.01
N ASP A 64 86.46 72.11 65.39
CA ASP A 64 86.03 73.48 65.67
C ASP A 64 85.43 73.62 67.08
N LEU A 65 84.73 72.58 67.54
CA LEU A 65 84.08 72.56 68.85
C LEU A 65 85.03 72.30 70.01
N LEU A 66 86.18 71.64 69.80
CA LEU A 66 87.17 71.38 70.86
C LEU A 66 87.66 72.67 71.52
N ALA A 67 87.85 73.74 70.74
CA ALA A 67 88.28 75.04 71.27
C ALA A 67 87.21 75.74 72.14
N ARG A 68 85.94 75.33 72.01
CA ARG A 68 84.77 75.96 72.66
C ARG A 68 84.14 75.11 73.76
N SER A 69 84.44 73.82 73.79
CA SER A 69 83.83 72.88 74.71
C SER A 69 84.40 73.01 76.12
N GLN A 70 83.52 73.05 77.11
CA GLN A 70 83.90 72.95 78.53
C GLN A 70 84.25 71.51 78.92
N ARG A 71 83.91 70.53 78.08
CA ARG A 71 84.11 69.09 78.32
C ARG A 71 84.81 68.42 77.13
N PRO A 72 86.08 68.78 76.83
CA PRO A 72 86.78 68.33 75.63
C PRO A 72 87.02 66.81 75.58
N ILE A 73 87.24 66.15 76.72
CA ILE A 73 87.43 64.68 76.79
C ILE A 73 86.15 63.95 76.40
N GLU A 74 84.99 64.39 76.91
CA GLU A 74 83.69 63.81 76.56
C GLU A 74 83.33 64.08 75.10
N LEU A 75 83.69 65.25 74.58
CA LEU A 75 83.49 65.59 73.17
C LEU A 75 84.22 64.62 72.23
N PHE A 76 85.39 64.08 72.59
CA PHE A 76 86.08 63.07 71.78
C PHE A 76 85.25 61.78 71.63
N GLY A 77 84.57 61.36 72.70
CA GLY A 77 83.79 60.13 72.72
C GLY A 77 82.57 60.11 71.80
N VAL A 78 82.07 61.28 71.36
CA VAL A 78 80.87 61.34 70.50
C VAL A 78 81.08 60.65 69.15
N TYR A 79 82.28 60.75 68.56
CA TYR A 79 82.57 60.10 67.27
C TYR A 79 82.50 58.58 67.40
N ASP A 80 83.14 58.03 68.43
CA ASP A 80 83.15 56.59 68.68
C ASP A 80 81.75 56.06 69.04
N SER A 81 80.97 56.83 69.81
CA SER A 81 79.58 56.48 70.13
C SER A 81 78.71 56.36 68.87
N PHE A 82 78.82 57.29 67.91
CA PHE A 82 78.10 57.19 66.65
C PHE A 82 78.66 56.09 65.73
N ARG A 83 79.98 55.83 65.80
CA ARG A 83 80.60 54.77 65.00
C ARG A 83 80.07 53.39 65.38
N GLN A 84 79.77 53.17 66.65
CA GLN A 84 79.15 51.94 67.12
C GLN A 84 77.71 51.75 66.59
N LEU A 85 77.05 52.81 66.12
CA LEU A 85 75.71 52.75 65.53
C LEU A 85 75.69 52.35 64.04
N VAL A 86 76.84 52.26 63.37
CA VAL A 86 76.92 51.94 61.93
C VAL A 86 76.25 50.60 61.62
N GLU A 87 76.65 49.53 62.30
CA GLU A 87 76.11 48.18 62.05
C GLU A 87 74.63 48.06 62.49
N PRO A 88 74.22 48.47 63.72
CA PRO A 88 72.83 48.41 64.14
C PRO A 88 71.88 49.21 63.23
N ALA A 89 72.30 50.42 62.80
CA ALA A 89 71.49 51.23 61.91
C ALA A 89 71.35 50.59 60.53
N GLN A 90 72.41 49.99 60.00
CA GLN A 90 72.38 49.29 58.72
C GLN A 90 71.43 48.09 58.75
N GLU A 91 71.53 47.23 59.76
CA GLU A 91 70.65 46.05 59.89
C GLU A 91 69.19 46.45 60.04
N TRP A 92 68.90 47.48 60.84
CA TRP A 92 67.54 47.96 61.04
C TRP A 92 66.93 48.55 59.75
N LEU A 93 67.71 49.33 59.00
CA LEU A 93 67.28 49.86 57.71
C LEU A 93 67.07 48.73 56.68
N ASP A 94 67.95 47.72 56.64
CA ASP A 94 67.80 46.57 55.74
C ASP A 94 66.54 45.75 56.08
N SER A 95 66.22 45.55 57.36
CA SER A 95 64.97 44.89 57.76
C SER A 95 63.71 45.65 57.36
N LEU A 96 63.74 46.99 57.36
CA LEU A 96 62.56 47.80 57.00
C LEU A 96 62.36 47.97 55.50
N PHE A 97 63.46 48.10 54.75
CA PHE A 97 63.43 48.46 53.34
C PHE A 97 63.85 47.30 52.40
N GLY A 98 64.49 46.24 52.90
CA GLY A 98 65.07 45.14 52.13
C GLY A 98 64.10 44.03 51.69
N HIS A 99 62.85 44.01 52.16
CA HIS A 99 61.86 42.98 51.82
C HIS A 99 60.59 43.56 51.22
N THR A 100 60.48 43.67 49.89
CA THR A 100 59.21 44.13 49.30
C THR A 100 58.97 43.77 47.83
N GLU A 101 58.72 42.48 47.51
CA GLU A 101 58.01 42.14 46.26
C GLU A 101 56.49 42.41 46.36
N ARG A 102 55.94 42.66 47.56
CA ARG A 102 54.47 42.68 47.78
C ARG A 102 53.89 43.81 48.64
N SER A 103 54.69 44.77 49.07
CA SER A 103 54.24 45.96 49.80
C SER A 103 54.63 47.23 49.04
N PRO A 104 53.84 48.31 49.15
CA PRO A 104 54.10 49.55 48.41
C PRO A 104 55.48 50.11 48.74
N TRP A 105 56.19 50.58 47.71
CA TRP A 105 57.57 51.08 47.75
C TRP A 105 57.80 52.05 48.93
N LEU A 106 58.41 51.57 50.03
CA LEU A 106 58.88 52.45 51.10
C LEU A 106 60.19 53.07 50.63
N ILE A 107 60.19 54.39 50.42
CA ILE A 107 61.37 55.12 49.95
C ILE A 107 62.09 55.73 51.17
N LEU A 108 63.35 55.38 51.41
CA LEU A 108 64.18 56.01 52.45
C LEU A 108 64.57 57.43 52.02
N ARG A 109 64.04 58.46 52.71
CA ARG A 109 64.29 59.88 52.43
C ARG A 109 65.47 60.45 53.21
N GLY A 110 65.75 59.90 54.40
CA GLY A 110 66.87 60.33 55.23
C GLY A 110 66.85 59.68 56.61
N LEU A 111 67.98 59.81 57.30
CA LEU A 111 68.25 59.30 58.65
C LEU A 111 68.70 60.47 59.53
N TYR A 112 68.00 60.73 60.63
CA TYR A 112 68.23 61.89 61.50
C TYR A 112 68.33 61.48 62.96
N PHE A 113 68.97 62.33 63.76
CA PHE A 113 69.17 62.08 65.18
C PHE A 113 68.61 63.24 66.01
N SER A 114 68.00 62.89 67.13
CA SER A 114 67.43 63.82 68.10
C SER A 114 67.80 63.38 69.51
N GLY A 115 68.05 64.34 70.38
CA GLY A 115 68.31 64.08 71.80
C GLY A 115 67.81 65.23 72.67
N ALA A 116 67.67 64.94 73.95
CA ALA A 116 67.28 65.89 74.98
C ALA A 116 68.53 66.47 75.67
N VAL A 117 68.59 67.79 75.86
CA VAL A 117 69.62 68.40 76.71
C VAL A 117 69.00 69.29 77.77
N ALA A 118 69.70 69.46 78.89
CA ALA A 118 69.29 70.38 79.94
C ALA A 118 69.16 71.80 79.36
N ASN A 119 68.00 72.42 79.58
CA ASN A 119 67.70 73.73 79.01
C ASN A 119 68.28 74.82 79.92
N GLU A 120 69.46 75.34 79.57
CA GLU A 120 70.11 76.45 80.27
C GLU A 120 69.82 77.78 79.53
N GLY A 121 68.77 78.50 79.96
CA GLY A 121 68.46 79.88 79.55
C GLY A 121 67.21 80.01 78.65
N ILE A 122 66.23 80.87 78.91
CA ILE A 122 66.20 82.14 79.65
C ILE A 122 65.05 82.11 80.64
N THR A 123 65.38 82.17 81.93
CA THR A 123 64.45 82.53 83.00
C THR A 123 64.22 84.04 82.92
N ASP A 124 63.37 84.50 82.00
CA ASP A 124 62.89 85.87 82.05
C ASP A 124 61.90 85.93 83.22
N GLN A 125 62.41 86.47 84.32
CA GLN A 125 61.71 86.61 85.59
C GLN A 125 60.50 87.54 85.39
N LEU A 126 59.34 86.95 85.12
CA LEU A 126 58.05 87.57 85.43
C LEU A 126 57.86 87.45 86.97
N PRO A 127 57.70 88.57 87.70
CA PRO A 127 57.52 88.49 89.14
C PRO A 127 56.18 87.81 89.46
N GLY A 128 56.22 86.64 90.11
CA GLY A 128 55.02 85.97 90.64
C GLY A 128 54.78 84.51 90.29
N GLN A 129 55.79 83.73 89.85
CA GLN A 129 55.63 82.28 89.67
C GLN A 129 56.47 81.46 90.67
N PRO A 130 55.89 80.40 91.27
CA PRO A 130 56.49 79.64 92.37
C PRO A 130 57.72 78.84 91.93
N GLU A 131 58.73 78.83 92.81
CA GLU A 131 59.95 78.03 92.71
C GLU A 131 59.61 76.53 92.64
N GLY A 132 60.07 75.84 91.59
CA GLY A 132 59.94 74.37 91.47
C GLY A 132 59.51 73.80 90.12
N MET A 133 59.33 74.61 89.08
CA MET A 133 59.02 74.08 87.74
C MET A 133 60.31 73.56 87.07
N SER A 134 60.52 72.24 87.13
CA SER A 134 61.58 71.54 86.40
C SER A 134 61.48 71.90 84.92
N VAL A 135 62.46 72.67 84.42
CA VAL A 135 62.51 73.08 83.00
C VAL A 135 62.56 71.81 82.17
N ALA A 136 61.54 71.58 81.34
CA ALA A 136 61.51 70.41 80.47
C ALA A 136 62.77 70.42 79.58
N PRO A 137 63.46 69.29 79.44
CA PRO A 137 64.69 69.23 78.67
C PRO A 137 64.41 69.63 77.21
N GLN A 138 65.27 70.47 76.64
CA GLN A 138 65.10 70.98 75.29
C GLN A 138 65.45 69.87 74.30
N GLN A 139 64.53 69.58 73.38
CA GLN A 139 64.80 68.67 72.26
C GLN A 139 65.62 69.39 71.19
N VAL A 140 66.73 68.78 70.79
CA VAL A 140 67.72 69.35 69.88
C VAL A 140 67.63 68.67 68.51
N PHE A 141 67.88 69.44 67.45
CA PHE A 141 67.85 69.01 66.04
C PHE A 141 66.49 68.61 65.45
N VAL A 142 65.39 68.77 66.20
CA VAL A 142 64.02 68.42 65.75
C VAL A 142 63.30 69.57 65.04
N ALA A 143 63.52 70.81 65.48
CA ALA A 143 62.71 71.96 65.06
C ALA A 143 62.77 72.18 63.54
N ASP A 144 63.98 72.27 62.96
CA ASP A 144 64.13 72.44 61.52
C ASP A 144 63.83 71.16 60.73
N LEU A 145 63.94 69.98 61.36
CA LEU A 145 63.59 68.72 60.70
C LEU A 145 62.11 68.71 60.34
N PHE A 146 61.24 69.10 61.28
CA PHE A 146 59.81 69.21 61.00
C PHE A 146 59.50 70.43 60.14
N ARG A 147 59.98 71.62 60.53
CA ARG A 147 59.60 72.88 59.90
C ARG A 147 60.16 73.05 58.48
N ALA A 148 61.42 72.71 58.27
CA ALA A 148 62.11 72.96 57.01
C ALA A 148 62.11 71.76 56.05
N LYS A 149 61.98 70.53 56.56
CA LYS A 149 61.98 69.30 55.74
C LYS A 149 60.61 68.64 55.69
N ILE A 150 60.16 68.01 56.77
CA ILE A 150 58.99 67.13 56.76
C ILE A 150 57.71 67.86 56.31
N PHE A 151 57.44 69.06 56.83
CA PHE A 151 56.22 69.80 56.48
C PHE A 151 56.29 70.54 55.15
N ARG A 152 57.48 70.73 54.57
CA ARG A 152 57.70 71.50 53.34
C ARG A 152 57.67 70.65 52.06
N GLU A 153 57.25 69.38 52.14
CA GLU A 153 57.10 68.50 50.96
C GLU A 153 55.65 68.47 50.43
N PRO A 154 55.25 69.35 49.50
CA PRO A 154 53.99 69.19 48.78
C PRO A 154 54.05 67.98 47.83
N SER A 155 52.89 67.36 47.57
CA SER A 155 52.69 66.36 46.50
C SER A 155 53.30 64.95 46.71
N LEU A 156 53.22 64.41 47.93
CA LEU A 156 53.66 63.03 48.25
C LEU A 156 52.75 61.91 47.70
N ALA A 157 51.52 62.22 47.28
CA ALA A 157 50.59 61.23 46.74
C ALA A 157 50.64 61.20 45.20
N GLN A 158 51.03 60.06 44.61
CA GLN A 158 50.99 59.85 43.15
C GLN A 158 49.89 58.84 42.75
N PRO A 159 49.13 59.08 41.66
CA PRO A 159 48.08 58.18 41.19
C PRO A 159 48.63 56.96 40.42
N LYS A 160 48.10 55.77 40.71
CA LYS A 160 48.51 54.47 40.13
C LYS A 160 47.91 54.27 38.72
N ARG A 161 48.61 54.70 37.65
CA ARG A 161 48.14 54.68 36.24
C ARG A 161 48.48 53.39 35.47
N GLN A 162 47.96 52.21 35.86
CA GLN A 162 48.29 50.95 35.14
C GLN A 162 47.12 50.10 34.62
N HIS A 163 45.85 50.52 34.71
CA HIS A 163 44.73 49.64 34.31
C HIS A 163 43.66 50.19 33.35
N LEU A 164 43.84 51.37 32.72
CA LEU A 164 42.74 51.96 31.93
C LEU A 164 42.86 51.93 30.41
N VAL A 165 43.95 51.44 29.80
CA VAL A 165 44.04 51.36 28.32
C VAL A 165 44.72 50.08 27.86
N ARG A 166 43.96 48.97 27.81
CA ARG A 166 44.30 47.79 26.99
C ARG A 166 43.02 47.22 26.38
N ARG A 167 42.51 47.86 25.31
CA ARG A 167 41.52 47.25 24.41
C ARG A 167 42.24 46.18 23.59
N SER A 168 42.22 44.93 24.03
CA SER A 168 42.76 43.81 23.26
C SER A 168 41.80 43.43 22.13
N TYR A 169 42.25 43.42 20.88
CA TYR A 169 41.47 42.94 19.72
C TYR A 169 40.86 41.54 19.94
N ALA A 170 41.45 40.72 20.82
CA ALA A 170 40.93 39.42 21.24
C ALA A 170 39.54 39.49 21.90
N SER A 171 39.23 40.51 22.70
CA SER A 171 37.91 40.64 23.32
C SER A 171 36.87 41.06 22.28
N VAL A 172 37.18 41.98 21.37
CA VAL A 172 36.27 42.37 20.27
C VAL A 172 36.01 41.20 19.32
N ALA A 173 37.04 40.41 18.99
CA ALA A 173 36.88 39.19 18.19
C ALA A 173 36.01 38.14 18.90
N ALA A 174 36.15 37.96 20.22
CA ALA A 174 35.31 37.04 20.99
C ALA A 174 33.84 37.48 21.01
N HIS A 175 33.55 38.78 21.18
CA HIS A 175 32.18 39.31 21.11
C HIS A 175 31.61 39.23 19.68
N GLY A 176 32.44 39.41 18.65
CA GLY A 176 32.05 39.22 17.25
C GLY A 176 31.72 37.75 16.93
N ALA A 177 32.51 36.82 17.43
CA ALA A 177 32.29 35.38 17.25
C ALA A 177 31.00 34.91 17.96
N THR A 178 30.76 35.35 19.20
CA THR A 178 29.51 35.02 19.90
C THR A 178 28.29 35.66 19.23
N ALA A 179 28.40 36.91 18.75
CA ALA A 179 27.32 37.55 17.98
C ALA A 179 27.02 36.78 16.68
N LEU A 180 28.04 36.30 15.96
CA LEU A 180 27.86 35.47 14.75
C LEU A 180 27.20 34.12 15.06
N VAL A 181 27.56 33.47 16.16
CA VAL A 181 26.91 32.22 16.60
C VAL A 181 25.44 32.46 16.95
N ILE A 182 25.15 33.54 17.67
CA ILE A 182 23.77 33.92 18.02
C ILE A 182 22.98 34.24 16.75
N LEU A 183 23.55 35.01 15.82
CA LEU A 183 22.93 35.33 14.53
C LEU A 183 22.67 34.04 13.72
N GLY A 184 23.64 33.13 13.70
CA GLY A 184 23.52 31.82 13.06
C GLY A 184 22.40 30.96 13.67
N MET A 185 22.27 30.94 14.99
CA MET A 185 21.14 30.26 15.66
C MET A 185 19.80 30.91 15.32
N ILE A 186 19.71 32.25 15.32
CA ILE A 186 18.48 32.96 14.97
C ILE A 186 18.05 32.62 13.54
N VAL A 187 18.99 32.63 12.59
CA VAL A 187 18.72 32.25 11.20
C VAL A 187 18.34 30.77 11.09
N ALA A 188 19.05 29.88 11.79
CA ALA A 188 18.74 28.45 11.79
C ALA A 188 17.34 28.16 12.37
N VAL A 189 16.94 28.86 13.44
CA VAL A 189 15.59 28.78 14.03
C VAL A 189 14.56 29.31 13.04
N ALA A 190 14.81 30.45 12.39
CA ALA A 190 13.88 31.04 11.43
C ALA A 190 13.63 30.13 10.21
N VAL A 191 14.68 29.54 9.65
CA VAL A 191 14.59 28.58 8.53
C VAL A 191 13.83 27.33 8.95
N GLN A 192 14.18 26.74 10.10
CA GLN A 192 13.55 25.51 10.58
C GLN A 192 12.11 25.73 11.06
N TRP A 193 11.78 26.92 11.56
CA TRP A 193 10.40 27.29 11.88
C TRP A 193 9.53 27.36 10.62
N LYS A 194 10.04 27.93 9.53
CA LYS A 194 9.33 27.99 8.25
C LYS A 194 9.04 26.58 7.70
N ASP A 195 10.04 25.71 7.70
CA ASP A 195 9.90 24.32 7.26
C ASP A 195 8.90 23.54 8.15
N LEU A 196 9.01 23.66 9.49
CA LEU A 196 8.07 23.03 10.41
C LEU A 196 6.63 23.56 10.22
N HIS A 197 6.46 24.86 9.97
CA HIS A 197 5.15 25.45 9.72
C HIS A 197 4.50 24.92 8.44
N GLN A 198 5.27 24.75 7.36
CA GLN A 198 4.77 24.13 6.12
C GLN A 198 4.37 22.66 6.33
N ARG A 199 5.18 21.88 7.07
CA ARG A 199 4.83 20.50 7.40
C ARG A 199 3.57 20.42 8.27
N ALA A 200 3.45 21.33 9.24
CA ALA A 200 2.29 21.40 10.13
C ALA A 200 1.00 21.80 9.39
N SER A 201 1.06 22.72 8.43
CA SER A 201 -0.13 23.11 7.66
C SER A 201 -0.66 21.98 6.76
N VAL A 202 0.23 21.22 6.12
CA VAL A 202 -0.14 20.01 5.35
C VAL A 202 -0.80 18.95 6.25
N LEU A 203 -0.25 18.72 7.44
CA LEU A 203 -0.82 17.78 8.40
C LEU A 203 -2.16 18.28 9.00
N ALA A 204 -2.31 19.59 9.17
CA ALA A 204 -3.55 20.21 9.63
C ALA A 204 -4.68 20.05 8.61
N SER A 205 -4.41 20.27 7.32
CA SER A 205 -5.41 20.04 6.27
C SER A 205 -5.82 18.58 6.15
N ILE A 206 -4.86 17.64 6.32
CA ILE A 206 -5.17 16.20 6.37
C ILE A 206 -6.09 15.90 7.55
N LEU A 207 -5.80 16.43 8.74
CA LEU A 207 -6.64 16.22 9.92
C LEU A 207 -8.06 16.77 9.76
N GLU A 208 -8.19 17.93 9.12
CA GLU A 208 -9.49 18.52 8.80
C GLU A 208 -10.28 17.64 7.84
N GLN A 209 -9.64 17.14 6.78
CA GLN A 209 -10.24 16.15 5.87
C GLN A 209 -10.61 14.85 6.60
N VAL A 210 -9.76 14.33 7.49
CA VAL A 210 -10.07 13.15 8.29
C VAL A 210 -11.27 13.39 9.22
N ARG A 211 -11.40 14.59 9.81
CA ARG A 211 -12.54 14.96 10.65
C ARG A 211 -13.82 14.98 9.83
N ASP A 212 -13.80 15.63 8.68
CA ASP A 212 -14.97 15.81 7.82
C ASP A 212 -15.39 14.48 7.16
N ASP A 213 -14.42 13.66 6.74
CA ASP A 213 -14.64 12.28 6.25
C ASP A 213 -15.27 11.38 7.31
N ARG A 214 -14.85 11.50 8.58
CA ARG A 214 -15.46 10.73 9.67
C ARG A 214 -16.89 11.18 9.98
N GLN A 215 -17.21 12.46 9.78
CA GLN A 215 -18.58 12.97 9.95
C GLN A 215 -19.47 12.53 8.78
N SER A 216 -19.00 12.64 7.55
CA SER A 216 -19.72 12.20 6.34
C SER A 216 -19.91 10.68 6.31
N TYR A 217 -18.93 9.88 6.73
CA TYR A 217 -19.04 8.41 6.84
C TYR A 217 -20.23 7.97 7.71
N ARG A 218 -20.53 8.70 8.79
CA ARG A 218 -21.69 8.40 9.65
C ARG A 218 -23.03 8.73 8.98
N TYR A 219 -23.05 9.70 8.07
CA TYR A 219 -24.27 10.20 7.43
C TYR A 219 -24.56 9.53 6.08
N GLU A 220 -23.52 9.15 5.33
CA GLU A 220 -23.62 8.59 3.98
C GLU A 220 -23.61 7.06 3.93
N ARG A 221 -23.48 6.38 5.09
CA ARG A 221 -23.54 4.90 5.22
C ARG A 221 -24.76 4.29 4.53
N GLU A 222 -25.86 5.03 4.47
CA GLU A 222 -27.13 4.58 3.88
C GLU A 222 -27.19 4.77 2.35
N LYS A 223 -26.33 5.63 1.77
CA LYS A 223 -26.34 5.98 0.34
C LYS A 223 -25.23 5.30 -0.48
N LEU A 224 -24.19 4.79 0.14
CA LEU A 224 -22.99 4.32 -0.57
C LEU A 224 -22.96 2.79 -0.72
N GLN A 225 -23.69 2.30 -1.72
CA GLN A 225 -23.51 0.95 -2.28
C GLN A 225 -22.33 0.87 -3.28
N ASN A 226 -21.60 1.97 -3.49
CA ASN A 226 -20.57 2.06 -4.53
C ASN A 226 -19.20 1.55 -4.00
N PRO A 227 -18.66 0.42 -4.51
CA PRO A 227 -17.39 -0.16 -4.03
C PRO A 227 -16.18 0.75 -4.27
N TYR A 228 -16.24 1.58 -5.31
CA TYR A 228 -15.15 2.49 -5.68
C TYR A 228 -14.95 3.62 -4.66
N TYR A 229 -15.97 3.97 -3.88
CA TYR A 229 -15.85 4.98 -2.83
C TYR A 229 -14.90 4.53 -1.71
N TYR A 230 -15.04 3.28 -1.25
CA TYR A 230 -14.19 2.73 -0.19
C TYR A 230 -12.76 2.49 -0.67
N ALA A 231 -12.58 2.15 -1.95
CA ALA A 231 -11.27 2.02 -2.57
C ALA A 231 -10.48 3.34 -2.55
N ASP A 232 -11.12 4.41 -3.01
CA ASP A 232 -10.51 5.74 -3.09
C ASP A 232 -10.21 6.29 -1.71
N LYS A 233 -11.15 6.16 -0.77
CA LYS A 233 -10.93 6.53 0.63
C LYS A 233 -9.80 5.73 1.26
N THR A 234 -9.73 4.42 1.03
CA THR A 234 -8.64 3.60 1.53
C THR A 234 -7.30 4.11 1.02
N ARG A 235 -7.14 4.32 -0.30
CA ARG A 235 -5.91 4.91 -0.86
C ARG A 235 -5.57 6.25 -0.22
N GLN A 236 -6.56 7.13 -0.09
CA GLN A 236 -6.41 8.46 0.52
C GLN A 236 -5.86 8.36 1.96
N TYR A 237 -6.43 7.49 2.80
CA TYR A 237 -5.95 7.27 4.17
C TYR A 237 -4.57 6.62 4.24
N LEU A 238 -4.23 5.72 3.32
CA LEU A 238 -2.89 5.15 3.23
C LEU A 238 -1.86 6.24 2.86
N THR A 239 -2.19 7.11 1.91
CA THR A 239 -1.37 8.27 1.54
C THR A 239 -1.20 9.25 2.70
N TYR A 240 -2.26 9.49 3.50
CA TYR A 240 -2.16 10.32 4.71
C TYR A 240 -1.17 9.73 5.72
N PHE A 241 -1.18 8.42 5.92
CA PHE A 241 -0.24 7.76 6.82
C PHE A 241 1.20 7.83 6.28
N ALA A 242 1.41 7.56 4.99
CA ALA A 242 2.73 7.68 4.37
C ALA A 242 3.27 9.11 4.43
N THR A 243 2.40 10.10 4.20
CA THR A 243 2.76 11.52 4.32
C THR A 243 3.18 11.86 5.75
N LEU A 244 2.49 11.32 6.77
CA LEU A 244 2.83 11.51 8.18
C LEU A 244 4.17 10.88 8.57
N GLU A 245 4.46 9.66 8.11
CA GLU A 245 5.74 8.99 8.40
C GLU A 245 6.92 9.70 7.68
N ASN A 246 6.69 10.19 6.46
CA ASN A 246 7.71 10.94 5.70
C ASN A 246 7.96 12.35 6.30
N HIS A 247 6.94 13.02 6.83
CA HIS A 247 7.04 14.38 7.37
C HIS A 247 7.01 14.40 8.90
N ARG A 248 8.07 13.86 9.53
CA ARG A 248 8.23 13.92 10.99
C ARG A 248 8.32 15.38 11.48
N LEU A 249 7.59 15.68 12.56
CA LEU A 249 7.55 17.01 13.21
C LEU A 249 8.77 17.28 14.12
N PHE A 250 9.90 16.62 13.84
CA PHE A 250 11.14 16.75 14.59
C PHE A 250 12.09 17.72 13.89
N SER A 251 12.70 18.65 14.62
CA SER A 251 13.65 19.63 14.09
C SER A 251 14.82 19.83 15.05
N TYR A 252 16.05 19.79 14.54
CA TYR A 252 17.28 19.96 15.33
C TYR A 252 17.46 21.39 15.87
N GLY A 253 16.85 22.41 15.27
CA GLY A 253 16.92 23.80 15.70
C GLY A 253 15.82 24.22 16.66
N LEU A 254 14.89 23.32 16.98
CA LEU A 254 13.72 23.61 17.83
C LEU A 254 13.68 22.62 19.01
N PRO A 255 14.37 22.92 20.13
CA PRO A 255 14.44 22.02 21.29
C PRO A 255 13.08 21.53 21.84
N PRO A 256 11.99 22.33 21.83
CA PRO A 256 10.68 21.83 22.25
C PRO A 256 10.15 20.65 21.41
N SER A 257 10.59 20.50 20.15
CA SER A 257 10.18 19.40 19.28
C SER A 257 10.79 18.05 19.67
N TRP A 258 11.92 18.05 20.40
CA TRP A 258 12.64 16.83 20.81
C TRP A 258 11.87 16.04 21.87
N PHE A 259 11.12 16.75 22.70
CA PHE A 259 10.37 16.18 23.83
C PHE A 259 8.85 16.18 23.57
N GLY A 260 8.42 16.55 22.36
CA GLY A 260 7.01 16.72 22.02
C GLY A 260 6.28 15.39 21.75
N ALA A 261 5.15 15.16 22.41
CA ALA A 261 4.26 14.02 22.13
C ALA A 261 3.33 14.23 20.93
N LEU A 262 3.40 15.38 20.25
CA LEU A 262 2.46 15.77 19.18
C LEU A 262 2.48 14.77 18.01
N HIS A 263 3.66 14.35 17.56
CA HIS A 263 3.77 13.37 16.47
C HIS A 263 3.13 12.03 16.85
N ASN A 264 3.31 11.55 18.09
CA ASN A 264 2.69 10.33 18.58
C ASN A 264 1.15 10.47 18.68
N ARG A 265 0.64 11.62 19.17
CA ARG A 265 -0.80 11.89 19.22
C ARG A 265 -1.42 11.97 17.82
N LEU A 266 -0.69 12.53 16.86
CA LEU A 266 -1.12 12.63 15.47
C LEU A 266 -1.18 11.24 14.82
N ARG A 267 -0.13 10.44 15.02
CA ARG A 267 -0.10 9.03 14.63
C ARG A 267 -1.27 8.25 15.22
N GLU A 268 -1.60 8.48 16.49
CA GLU A 268 -2.76 7.86 17.14
C GLU A 268 -4.11 8.32 16.56
N ALA A 269 -4.23 9.58 16.15
CA ALA A 269 -5.44 10.10 15.52
C ALA A 269 -5.68 9.46 14.15
N ILE A 270 -4.63 9.35 13.31
CA ILE A 270 -4.71 8.70 12.00
C ILE A 270 -4.89 7.18 12.14
N ALA A 271 -4.25 6.54 13.13
CA ALA A 271 -4.46 5.12 13.41
C ALA A 271 -5.94 4.82 13.76
N ARG A 272 -6.61 5.72 14.48
CA ARG A 272 -8.05 5.59 14.75
C ARG A 272 -8.89 5.74 13.48
N SER A 273 -8.53 6.61 12.54
CA SER A 273 -9.26 6.72 11.28
C SER A 273 -9.05 5.52 10.36
N LEU A 274 -7.85 4.92 10.34
CA LEU A 274 -7.60 3.64 9.67
C LEU A 274 -8.51 2.53 10.23
N ARG A 275 -8.70 2.49 11.56
CA ARG A 275 -9.66 1.56 12.17
C ARG A 275 -11.09 1.84 11.72
N ASP A 276 -11.55 3.08 11.91
CA ASP A 276 -12.97 3.41 11.82
C ASP A 276 -13.49 3.52 10.38
N VAL A 277 -12.62 3.81 9.42
CA VAL A 277 -12.98 3.98 8.00
C VAL A 277 -12.46 2.81 7.16
N VAL A 278 -11.15 2.52 7.21
CA VAL A 278 -10.54 1.52 6.33
C VAL A 278 -10.92 0.10 6.75
N MET A 279 -10.69 -0.29 8.01
CA MET A 279 -11.01 -1.67 8.45
C MET A 279 -12.51 -1.95 8.45
N VAL A 280 -13.33 -0.99 8.87
CA VAL A 280 -14.79 -1.12 8.81
C VAL A 280 -15.25 -1.20 7.35
N GLY A 281 -14.75 -0.34 6.47
CA GLY A 281 -15.06 -0.37 5.03
C GLY A 281 -14.69 -1.70 4.38
N MET A 282 -13.53 -2.28 4.72
CA MET A 282 -13.13 -3.61 4.24
C MET A 282 -14.07 -4.71 4.72
N LYS A 283 -14.46 -4.68 5.99
CA LYS A 283 -15.39 -5.65 6.57
C LYS A 283 -16.76 -5.58 5.89
N GLU A 284 -17.29 -4.38 5.70
CA GLU A 284 -18.58 -4.18 5.02
C GLU A 284 -18.48 -4.64 3.55
N GLU A 285 -17.36 -4.41 2.87
CA GLU A 285 -17.15 -4.92 1.51
C GLU A 285 -17.05 -6.44 1.45
N PHE A 286 -16.37 -7.09 2.40
CA PHE A 286 -16.42 -8.55 2.53
C PHE A 286 -17.85 -9.06 2.77
N LEU A 287 -18.65 -8.37 3.58
CA LEU A 287 -20.06 -8.75 3.79
C LEU A 287 -20.90 -8.54 2.52
N ARG A 288 -20.64 -7.49 1.75
CA ARG A 288 -21.26 -7.24 0.44
C ARG A 288 -20.89 -8.32 -0.58
N LEU A 289 -19.61 -8.67 -0.68
CA LEU A 289 -19.13 -9.77 -1.50
C LEU A 289 -19.74 -11.10 -1.05
N ALA A 290 -19.83 -11.36 0.26
CA ALA A 290 -20.52 -12.54 0.76
C ALA A 290 -21.99 -12.57 0.32
N GLN A 291 -22.71 -11.44 0.38
CA GLN A 291 -24.08 -11.35 -0.12
C GLN A 291 -24.17 -11.68 -1.61
N LEU A 292 -23.30 -11.09 -2.44
CA LEU A 292 -23.21 -11.38 -3.87
C LEU A 292 -22.88 -12.85 -4.13
N LEU A 293 -21.99 -13.44 -3.32
CA LEU A 293 -21.61 -14.84 -3.47
C LEU A 293 -22.72 -15.80 -3.05
N THR A 294 -23.62 -15.37 -2.17
CA THR A 294 -24.76 -16.16 -1.69
C THR A 294 -26.04 -15.89 -2.46
N ASP A 295 -26.07 -14.92 -3.38
CA ASP A 295 -27.27 -14.57 -4.15
C ASP A 295 -27.74 -15.78 -4.99
N PRO A 296 -28.97 -16.29 -4.77
CA PRO A 296 -29.50 -17.43 -5.50
C PRO A 296 -29.59 -17.19 -7.02
N ASN A 297 -29.76 -15.94 -7.46
CA ASN A 297 -29.95 -15.56 -8.87
C ASN A 297 -28.64 -15.25 -9.61
N ALA A 298 -27.52 -15.03 -8.89
CA ALA A 298 -26.22 -14.81 -9.51
C ALA A 298 -25.75 -16.07 -10.26
N LEU A 299 -25.61 -15.94 -11.58
CA LEU A 299 -24.98 -16.91 -12.47
C LEU A 299 -23.52 -16.50 -12.68
N TYR A 300 -22.56 -17.39 -12.33
CA TYR A 300 -21.12 -17.17 -12.53
C TYR A 300 -20.64 -17.43 -13.98
N LEU A 301 -21.59 -17.61 -14.89
CA LEU A 301 -21.39 -17.69 -16.32
C LEU A 301 -22.30 -16.67 -17.00
N PRO A 302 -21.79 -15.87 -17.96
CA PRO A 302 -22.64 -15.29 -18.99
C PRO A 302 -23.39 -16.42 -19.70
N PRO A 303 -24.67 -16.23 -20.08
CA PRO A 303 -25.46 -17.25 -20.78
C PRO A 303 -24.81 -17.71 -22.10
N ASP A 304 -23.90 -16.93 -22.68
CA ASP A 304 -23.22 -17.23 -23.93
C ASP A 304 -21.76 -17.68 -23.71
N THR A 305 -21.56 -18.94 -23.33
CA THR A 305 -20.33 -19.64 -23.71
C THR A 305 -20.65 -21.10 -24.04
N LEU A 306 -20.81 -21.31 -25.34
CA LEU A 306 -20.78 -22.58 -26.05
C LEU A 306 -21.97 -23.53 -25.76
N SER A 307 -22.76 -23.73 -26.81
CA SER A 307 -23.73 -24.80 -26.99
C SER A 307 -23.02 -26.16 -26.96
N LEU A 308 -22.62 -26.62 -25.79
CA LEU A 308 -21.89 -27.86 -25.62
C LEU A 308 -22.86 -28.98 -25.32
N ARG A 309 -23.40 -29.57 -26.39
CA ARG A 309 -23.78 -30.98 -26.39
C ARG A 309 -22.55 -31.80 -25.98
N ARG A 310 -22.36 -32.02 -24.69
CA ARG A 310 -21.25 -32.84 -24.19
C ARG A 310 -21.71 -33.73 -23.05
N LEU A 311 -21.14 -34.92 -23.00
CA LEU A 311 -21.59 -36.04 -22.18
C LEU A 311 -20.75 -36.18 -20.90
N ASN A 312 -19.61 -35.49 -20.81
CA ASN A 312 -18.78 -35.43 -19.63
C ASN A 312 -19.26 -34.36 -18.63
N LEU A 313 -19.47 -34.76 -17.37
CA LEU A 313 -19.85 -33.89 -16.25
C LEU A 313 -18.98 -32.62 -16.17
N ALA A 314 -17.66 -32.77 -16.29
CA ALA A 314 -16.69 -31.68 -16.15
C ALA A 314 -16.83 -30.57 -17.20
N THR A 315 -17.59 -30.82 -18.26
CA THR A 315 -17.79 -29.91 -19.39
C THR A 315 -19.17 -29.27 -19.43
N THR A 316 -20.05 -29.62 -18.49
CA THR A 316 -21.39 -29.02 -18.40
C THR A 316 -21.29 -27.58 -17.87
N PRO A 317 -22.05 -26.62 -18.43
CA PRO A 317 -22.07 -25.24 -17.94
C PRO A 317 -22.38 -25.16 -16.43
N GLU A 318 -23.28 -26.01 -15.95
CA GLU A 318 -23.67 -26.11 -14.55
C GLU A 318 -22.50 -26.58 -13.67
N TYR A 319 -21.73 -27.58 -14.09
CA TYR A 319 -20.53 -28.01 -13.36
C TYR A 319 -19.45 -26.92 -13.36
N VAL A 320 -19.21 -26.26 -14.50
CA VAL A 320 -18.24 -25.16 -14.60
C VAL A 320 -18.66 -24.01 -13.69
N SER A 321 -19.96 -23.71 -13.61
CA SER A 321 -20.50 -22.71 -12.68
C SER A 321 -20.21 -23.06 -11.24
N PHE A 322 -20.39 -24.33 -10.85
CA PHE A 322 -20.11 -24.82 -9.51
C PHE A 322 -18.61 -24.80 -9.20
N ALA A 323 -17.77 -25.20 -10.16
CA ALA A 323 -16.31 -25.17 -10.01
C ALA A 323 -15.77 -23.74 -9.81
N ARG A 324 -16.29 -22.77 -10.57
CA ARG A 324 -15.99 -21.34 -10.41
C ARG A 324 -16.50 -20.80 -9.08
N TYR A 325 -17.70 -21.19 -8.66
CA TYR A 325 -18.22 -20.83 -7.36
C TYR A 325 -17.32 -21.33 -6.23
N VAL A 326 -16.93 -22.61 -6.23
CA VAL A 326 -16.00 -23.18 -5.23
C VAL A 326 -14.66 -22.44 -5.23
N GLN A 327 -14.18 -22.02 -6.41
CA GLN A 327 -12.97 -21.19 -6.49
C GLN A 327 -13.17 -19.83 -5.83
N ALA A 328 -14.25 -19.12 -6.16
CA ALA A 328 -14.56 -17.81 -5.58
C ALA A 328 -14.73 -17.89 -4.06
N VAL A 329 -15.34 -18.98 -3.55
CA VAL A 329 -15.43 -19.25 -2.11
C VAL A 329 -14.05 -19.46 -1.49
N ALA A 330 -13.19 -20.26 -2.12
CA ALA A 330 -11.83 -20.48 -1.62
C ALA A 330 -11.00 -19.18 -1.60
N GLU A 331 -11.11 -18.35 -2.63
CA GLU A 331 -10.47 -17.03 -2.69
C GLU A 331 -11.00 -16.08 -1.61
N PHE A 332 -12.32 -16.08 -1.38
CA PHE A 332 -12.95 -15.32 -0.30
C PHE A 332 -12.45 -15.76 1.08
N GLU A 333 -12.42 -17.08 1.35
CA GLU A 333 -11.93 -17.63 2.62
C GLU A 333 -10.47 -17.29 2.88
N TYR A 334 -9.64 -17.38 1.84
CA TYR A 334 -8.23 -17.02 1.93
C TYR A 334 -8.04 -15.55 2.33
N HIS A 335 -8.70 -14.61 1.63
CA HIS A 335 -8.57 -13.18 1.93
C HIS A 335 -9.25 -12.79 3.26
N ALA A 336 -10.36 -13.43 3.63
CA ALA A 336 -10.97 -13.26 4.95
C ALA A 336 -10.06 -13.79 6.08
N GLY A 337 -9.33 -14.88 5.83
CA GLY A 337 -8.30 -15.39 6.74
C GLY A 337 -7.11 -14.44 6.89
N LEU A 338 -6.66 -13.83 5.79
CA LEU A 338 -5.64 -12.77 5.84
C LEU A 338 -6.14 -11.58 6.67
N TYR A 339 -7.37 -11.13 6.44
CA TYR A 339 -7.99 -10.03 7.20
C TYR A 339 -8.04 -10.33 8.71
N ASN A 340 -8.50 -11.53 9.08
CA ASN A 340 -8.59 -11.96 10.48
C ASN A 340 -7.21 -12.09 11.16
N SER A 341 -6.14 -12.25 10.38
CA SER A 341 -4.76 -12.40 10.89
C SER A 341 -3.91 -11.14 10.71
N LEU A 342 -4.48 -10.01 10.28
CA LEU A 342 -3.77 -8.72 10.11
C LEU A 342 -3.15 -8.22 11.41
N ALA A 343 -3.78 -8.47 12.57
CA ALA A 343 -3.27 -8.03 13.87
C ALA A 343 -2.10 -8.90 14.39
N ALA A 344 -1.83 -10.05 13.79
CA ALA A 344 -0.73 -10.94 14.16
C ALA A 344 0.58 -10.51 13.46
N PRO A 345 1.77 -10.79 14.02
CA PRO A 345 3.03 -10.43 13.36
C PRO A 345 3.14 -11.16 12.01
N HIS A 346 3.45 -10.42 10.95
CA HIS A 346 3.59 -10.96 9.60
C HIS A 346 4.67 -10.20 8.81
N ARG A 347 5.20 -10.82 7.75
CA ARG A 347 6.22 -10.24 6.87
C ARG A 347 5.75 -10.06 5.43
N ASP A 348 4.57 -10.57 5.08
CA ASP A 348 4.02 -10.52 3.73
C ASP A 348 3.07 -9.34 3.59
N GLN A 349 2.97 -8.71 2.41
CA GLN A 349 2.06 -7.58 2.12
C GLN A 349 0.57 -7.98 2.17
N ARG A 350 -0.01 -8.21 3.35
CA ARG A 350 -1.38 -8.76 3.53
C ARG A 350 -2.46 -7.72 3.25
N LEU A 351 -2.32 -6.51 3.75
CA LEU A 351 -3.22 -5.37 3.55
C LEU A 351 -3.32 -5.02 2.06
N ALA A 352 -2.19 -4.99 1.34
CA ALA A 352 -2.18 -4.76 -0.10
C ALA A 352 -3.00 -5.83 -0.85
N LYS A 353 -2.78 -7.11 -0.52
CA LYS A 353 -3.52 -8.23 -1.14
C LYS A 353 -5.02 -8.17 -0.87
N ILE A 354 -5.43 -7.83 0.35
CA ILE A 354 -6.85 -7.70 0.71
C ILE A 354 -7.48 -6.53 -0.05
N ILE A 355 -6.83 -5.38 -0.11
CA ILE A 355 -7.34 -4.22 -0.84
C ILE A 355 -7.47 -4.52 -2.33
N ASP A 356 -6.45 -5.13 -2.94
CA ASP A 356 -6.49 -5.48 -4.35
C ASP A 356 -7.63 -6.45 -4.66
N TYR A 357 -7.85 -7.44 -3.79
CA TYR A 357 -9.00 -8.35 -3.90
C TYR A 357 -10.36 -7.66 -3.76
N LEU A 358 -10.54 -6.80 -2.75
CA LEU A 358 -11.83 -6.16 -2.45
C LEU A 358 -12.19 -5.05 -3.45
N TYR A 359 -11.19 -4.30 -3.90
CA TYR A 359 -11.40 -3.03 -4.59
C TYR A 359 -10.82 -2.99 -6.01
N GLN A 360 -10.04 -3.99 -6.42
CA GLN A 360 -9.30 -4.01 -7.71
C GLN A 360 -8.49 -2.73 -7.94
N ALA A 361 -8.01 -2.15 -6.84
CA ALA A 361 -7.50 -0.79 -6.80
C ALA A 361 -5.97 -0.73 -6.87
N GLY A 362 -5.26 -1.76 -7.33
CA GLY A 362 -3.85 -1.70 -7.72
C GLY A 362 -3.00 -0.76 -6.85
N ILE A 363 -2.96 -1.02 -5.54
CA ILE A 363 -2.24 -0.16 -4.60
C ILE A 363 -0.75 -0.47 -4.64
N GLU A 364 0.08 0.57 -4.67
CA GLU A 364 1.53 0.44 -4.56
C GLU A 364 1.90 -0.29 -3.25
N GLY A 365 2.55 -1.45 -3.38
CA GLY A 365 2.87 -2.31 -2.24
C GLY A 365 3.70 -1.63 -1.15
N ASP A 366 4.50 -0.62 -1.52
CA ASP A 366 5.38 0.12 -0.61
C ASP A 366 4.61 0.90 0.47
N VAL A 367 3.45 1.48 0.11
CA VAL A 367 2.63 2.26 1.05
C VAL A 367 1.95 1.35 2.07
N ALA A 368 1.43 0.21 1.62
CA ALA A 368 0.82 -0.78 2.51
C ALA A 368 1.86 -1.42 3.44
N GLN A 369 3.05 -1.71 2.91
CA GLN A 369 4.17 -2.28 3.68
C GLN A 369 4.65 -1.33 4.79
N LEU A 370 4.62 -0.01 4.56
CA LEU A 370 4.97 0.98 5.57
C LEU A 370 4.06 0.87 6.82
N ILE A 371 2.77 0.67 6.62
CA ILE A 371 1.78 0.50 7.71
C ILE A 371 1.93 -0.85 8.40
N GLU A 372 2.10 -1.92 7.63
CA GLU A 372 2.25 -3.28 8.16
C GLU A 372 3.55 -3.48 8.96
N SER A 373 4.63 -2.78 8.57
CA SER A 373 5.90 -2.83 9.28
C SER A 373 5.79 -2.34 10.73
N ASP A 374 4.80 -1.49 11.01
CA ASP A 374 4.51 -0.96 12.33
C ASP A 374 3.50 -1.85 13.09
N TYR A 375 4.00 -2.98 13.58
CA TYR A 375 3.20 -3.97 14.29
C TYR A 375 2.38 -3.40 15.47
N ARG A 376 2.91 -2.39 16.17
CA ARG A 376 2.21 -1.76 17.30
C ARG A 376 0.97 -1.00 16.84
N LEU A 377 1.00 -0.43 15.65
CA LEU A 377 -0.15 0.24 15.05
C LEU A 377 -1.19 -0.80 14.62
N MET A 378 -0.81 -1.90 13.99
CA MET A 378 -1.73 -2.98 13.61
C MET A 378 -2.38 -3.68 14.81
N GLN A 379 -1.65 -3.91 15.91
CA GLN A 379 -2.26 -4.42 17.15
C GLN A 379 -3.28 -3.44 17.76
N ARG A 380 -2.99 -2.14 17.67
CA ARG A 380 -3.87 -1.09 18.19
C ARG A 380 -5.06 -0.91 17.27
N VAL A 381 -4.94 -1.04 15.95
CA VAL A 381 -6.06 -1.07 15.00
C VAL A 381 -6.74 -2.44 15.14
N ARG A 382 -7.45 -2.64 16.26
CA ARG A 382 -8.15 -3.90 16.55
C ARG A 382 -9.13 -4.21 15.42
N VAL A 383 -8.85 -5.29 14.70
CA VAL A 383 -9.69 -5.78 13.60
C VAL A 383 -10.81 -6.62 14.20
N ASP A 384 -12.06 -6.21 14.01
CA ASP A 384 -13.19 -7.08 14.35
C ASP A 384 -13.19 -8.27 13.39
N PRO A 385 -13.03 -9.51 13.89
CA PRO A 385 -12.86 -10.66 13.03
C PRO A 385 -14.14 -10.93 12.23
N LEU A 386 -13.96 -11.31 10.97
CA LEU A 386 -15.02 -11.79 10.11
C LEU A 386 -15.44 -13.18 10.60
N GLN A 387 -16.68 -13.29 11.09
CA GLN A 387 -17.23 -14.54 11.61
C GLN A 387 -17.72 -15.43 10.46
N LEU A 388 -16.78 -16.15 9.83
CA LEU A 388 -17.07 -17.06 8.72
C LEU A 388 -18.14 -18.11 9.07
N ASP A 389 -18.19 -18.54 10.33
CA ASP A 389 -19.14 -19.56 10.78
C ASP A 389 -20.60 -19.08 10.67
N GLN A 390 -20.87 -17.77 10.80
CA GLN A 390 -22.21 -17.21 10.59
C GLN A 390 -22.63 -17.19 9.12
N LEU A 391 -21.66 -17.08 8.20
CA LEU A 391 -21.90 -17.06 6.75
C LEU A 391 -22.08 -18.46 6.17
N ARG A 392 -21.52 -19.48 6.84
CA ARG A 392 -21.49 -20.88 6.39
C ARG A 392 -22.84 -21.39 5.87
N MET A 393 -23.94 -21.13 6.58
CA MET A 393 -25.26 -21.60 6.19
C MET A 393 -25.68 -21.10 4.79
N ARG A 394 -25.47 -19.81 4.51
CA ARG A 394 -25.87 -19.19 3.24
C ARG A 394 -25.03 -19.68 2.06
N PHE A 395 -23.72 -19.84 2.28
CA PHE A 395 -22.82 -20.41 1.27
C PHE A 395 -23.15 -21.88 0.98
N ALA A 396 -23.41 -22.66 2.03
CA ALA A 396 -23.83 -24.05 1.90
C ALA A 396 -25.16 -24.17 1.14
N GLU A 397 -26.15 -23.34 1.42
CA GLU A 397 -27.44 -23.34 0.73
C GLU A 397 -27.29 -23.10 -0.77
N LYS A 398 -26.54 -22.06 -1.18
CA LYS A 398 -26.24 -21.80 -2.59
C LYS A 398 -25.50 -22.98 -3.23
N ALA A 399 -24.50 -23.53 -2.55
CA ALA A 399 -23.75 -24.69 -3.02
C ALA A 399 -24.66 -25.90 -3.26
N LEU A 400 -25.59 -26.19 -2.34
CA LEU A 400 -26.56 -27.27 -2.48
C LEU A 400 -27.46 -27.08 -3.70
N VAL A 401 -27.91 -25.85 -3.99
CA VAL A 401 -28.69 -25.54 -5.20
C VAL A 401 -27.87 -25.81 -6.46
N MET A 402 -26.59 -25.43 -6.48
CA MET A 402 -25.71 -25.67 -7.61
C MET A 402 -25.39 -27.16 -7.80
N VAL A 403 -25.15 -27.89 -6.71
CA VAL A 403 -25.01 -29.36 -6.72
C VAL A 403 -26.26 -30.02 -7.27
N LYS A 404 -27.45 -29.60 -6.83
CA LYS A 404 -28.73 -30.11 -7.34
C LYS A 404 -28.82 -29.92 -8.86
N ARG A 405 -28.60 -28.70 -9.37
CA ARG A 405 -28.68 -28.40 -10.81
C ARG A 405 -27.64 -29.17 -11.61
N CYS A 406 -26.40 -29.22 -11.13
CA CYS A 406 -25.30 -29.93 -11.78
C CYS A 406 -25.58 -31.43 -11.88
N THR A 407 -25.98 -32.08 -10.78
CA THR A 407 -26.25 -33.52 -10.73
C THR A 407 -27.47 -33.92 -11.56
N GLU A 408 -28.55 -33.13 -11.52
CA GLU A 408 -29.77 -33.36 -12.32
C GLU A 408 -29.50 -33.18 -13.82
N LYS A 409 -28.76 -32.14 -14.22
CA LYS A 409 -28.45 -31.91 -15.64
C LYS A 409 -27.54 -33.00 -16.22
N ALA A 410 -26.55 -33.44 -15.45
CA ALA A 410 -25.61 -34.47 -15.89
C ALA A 410 -26.25 -35.85 -16.08
N THR A 411 -27.34 -36.13 -15.35
CA THR A 411 -28.01 -37.44 -15.36
C THR A 411 -29.33 -37.37 -16.14
N LEU A 412 -30.35 -36.72 -15.60
CA LEU A 412 -31.69 -36.67 -16.17
C LEU A 412 -31.78 -35.79 -17.42
N GLY A 413 -31.00 -34.72 -17.47
CA GLY A 413 -31.00 -33.72 -18.56
C GLY A 413 -29.95 -33.93 -19.64
N ASN A 414 -29.31 -35.10 -19.72
CA ASN A 414 -28.22 -35.34 -20.66
C ASN A 414 -28.72 -35.66 -22.09
N ALA A 415 -27.79 -35.65 -23.04
CA ALA A 415 -28.13 -35.83 -24.45
C ALA A 415 -28.73 -37.22 -24.77
N ILE A 416 -28.36 -38.26 -24.00
CA ILE A 416 -28.84 -39.63 -24.18
C ILE A 416 -30.30 -39.73 -23.72
N THR A 417 -30.61 -39.32 -22.49
CA THR A 417 -31.96 -39.35 -21.94
C THR A 417 -32.90 -38.47 -22.75
N ALA A 418 -32.45 -37.28 -23.17
CA ALA A 418 -33.22 -36.39 -24.04
C ALA A 418 -33.49 -37.00 -25.43
N SER A 419 -32.48 -37.62 -26.07
CA SER A 419 -32.64 -38.26 -27.38
C SER A 419 -33.55 -39.50 -27.28
N MET A 420 -33.43 -40.30 -26.23
CA MET A 420 -34.28 -41.47 -25.98
C MET A 420 -35.75 -41.07 -25.71
N ALA A 421 -35.98 -40.03 -24.90
CA ALA A 421 -37.32 -39.51 -24.65
C ALA A 421 -37.96 -38.93 -25.93
N THR A 422 -37.17 -38.20 -26.73
CA THR A 422 -37.61 -37.67 -28.04
C THR A 422 -37.95 -38.81 -29.00
N PHE A 423 -37.12 -39.85 -29.06
CA PHE A 423 -37.36 -41.04 -29.88
C PHE A 423 -38.65 -41.76 -29.49
N THR A 424 -38.84 -42.02 -28.19
CA THR A 424 -40.03 -42.71 -27.67
C THR A 424 -41.30 -41.94 -28.01
N ARG A 425 -41.28 -40.61 -27.86
CA ARG A 425 -42.40 -39.75 -28.22
C ARG A 425 -42.66 -39.75 -29.74
N ALA A 426 -41.61 -39.59 -30.54
CA ALA A 426 -41.72 -39.58 -31.99
C ALA A 426 -42.28 -40.92 -32.53
N PHE A 427 -41.84 -42.05 -31.97
CA PHE A 427 -42.37 -43.36 -32.33
C PHE A 427 -43.86 -43.49 -32.03
N ALA A 428 -44.31 -43.02 -30.86
CA ALA A 428 -45.73 -43.00 -30.52
C ALA A 428 -46.53 -42.12 -31.49
N THR A 429 -46.04 -40.92 -31.81
CA THR A 429 -46.68 -39.99 -32.73
C THR A 429 -46.79 -40.55 -34.15
N VAL A 430 -45.73 -41.19 -34.67
CA VAL A 430 -45.75 -41.80 -36.01
C VAL A 430 -46.85 -42.86 -36.15
N ARG A 431 -47.16 -43.59 -35.06
CA ARG A 431 -48.22 -44.61 -35.06
C ARG A 431 -49.63 -44.06 -34.92
N SER A 432 -49.81 -42.90 -34.27
CA SER A 432 -51.12 -42.35 -33.95
C SER A 432 -51.54 -41.18 -34.84
N ALA A 433 -50.62 -40.57 -35.57
CA ALA A 433 -50.88 -39.36 -36.35
C ALA A 433 -51.77 -39.63 -37.57
N SER A 434 -52.77 -38.76 -37.76
CA SER A 434 -53.70 -38.84 -38.88
C SER A 434 -53.22 -38.08 -40.10
N SER A 435 -52.57 -36.92 -39.89
CA SER A 435 -52.08 -36.05 -40.95
C SER A 435 -50.72 -36.50 -41.50
N ASP A 436 -50.55 -36.45 -42.82
CA ASP A 436 -49.26 -36.76 -43.46
C ASP A 436 -48.14 -35.81 -42.99
N ASP A 437 -48.46 -34.59 -42.55
CA ASP A 437 -47.52 -33.56 -42.06
C ASP A 437 -46.96 -33.92 -40.70
N GLU A 438 -47.83 -34.38 -39.81
CA GLU A 438 -47.44 -34.86 -38.49
C GLU A 438 -46.64 -36.15 -38.59
N VAL A 439 -47.07 -37.08 -39.46
CA VAL A 439 -46.33 -38.34 -39.69
C VAL A 439 -44.93 -38.04 -40.24
N ALA A 440 -44.79 -37.18 -41.24
CA ALA A 440 -43.50 -36.81 -41.81
C ALA A 440 -42.58 -36.14 -40.78
N ALA A 441 -43.08 -35.17 -40.02
CA ALA A 441 -42.31 -34.50 -38.98
C ALA A 441 -41.88 -35.46 -37.87
N ALA A 442 -42.79 -36.33 -37.41
CA ALA A 442 -42.48 -37.32 -36.39
C ALA A 442 -41.48 -38.38 -36.90
N PHE A 443 -41.57 -38.79 -38.17
CA PHE A 443 -40.64 -39.73 -38.80
C PHE A 443 -39.23 -39.13 -38.93
N ALA A 444 -39.12 -37.85 -39.29
CA ALA A 444 -37.85 -37.12 -39.29
C ALA A 444 -37.26 -36.97 -37.86
N GLN A 445 -38.10 -36.69 -36.86
CA GLN A 445 -37.69 -36.66 -35.46
C GLN A 445 -37.22 -38.04 -34.97
N LEU A 446 -37.87 -39.12 -35.40
CA LEU A 446 -37.50 -40.50 -35.06
C LEU A 446 -36.09 -40.83 -35.57
N TYR A 447 -35.80 -40.56 -36.86
CA TYR A 447 -34.45 -40.72 -37.39
C TYR A 447 -33.42 -39.83 -36.67
N SER A 448 -33.70 -38.54 -36.54
CA SER A 448 -32.72 -37.60 -35.96
C SER A 448 -32.43 -37.86 -34.48
N SER A 449 -33.41 -38.36 -33.72
CA SER A 449 -33.23 -38.74 -32.31
C SER A 449 -32.48 -40.06 -32.18
N LEU A 450 -32.78 -41.06 -33.02
CA LEU A 450 -32.07 -42.35 -33.02
C LEU A 450 -30.61 -42.20 -33.45
N ASN A 451 -30.33 -41.40 -34.49
CA ASN A 451 -28.97 -41.11 -34.94
C ASN A 451 -28.17 -40.34 -33.87
N ARG A 452 -28.78 -39.32 -33.23
CA ARG A 452 -28.15 -38.61 -32.10
C ARG A 452 -27.88 -39.53 -30.91
N LEU A 453 -28.78 -40.46 -30.63
CA LEU A 453 -28.61 -41.45 -29.58
C LEU A 453 -27.42 -42.37 -29.90
N GLN A 454 -27.32 -42.89 -31.13
CA GLN A 454 -26.18 -43.70 -31.56
C GLN A 454 -24.85 -42.94 -31.41
N GLN A 455 -24.78 -41.72 -31.95
CA GLN A 455 -23.59 -40.88 -31.86
C GLN A 455 -23.19 -40.58 -30.41
N SER A 456 -24.17 -40.35 -29.52
CA SER A 456 -23.91 -40.11 -28.10
C SER A 456 -23.36 -41.37 -27.40
N LEU A 457 -23.92 -42.55 -27.69
CA LEU A 457 -23.48 -43.82 -27.10
C LEU A 457 -22.09 -44.25 -27.60
N LEU A 458 -21.71 -43.88 -28.81
CA LEU A 458 -20.37 -44.18 -29.36
C LEU A 458 -19.28 -43.20 -28.90
N SER A 459 -19.65 -42.08 -28.27
CA SER A 459 -18.69 -41.08 -27.80
C SER A 459 -17.75 -41.65 -26.72
N PRO A 460 -16.44 -41.37 -26.76
CA PRO A 460 -15.53 -41.74 -25.67
C PRO A 460 -15.95 -41.18 -24.31
N GLU A 461 -16.65 -40.04 -24.31
CA GLU A 461 -17.14 -39.37 -23.10
C GLU A 461 -18.24 -40.14 -22.35
N THR A 462 -18.76 -41.24 -22.88
CA THR A 462 -19.81 -42.05 -22.23
C THR A 462 -19.29 -43.35 -21.63
N GLU A 463 -17.97 -43.57 -21.65
CA GLU A 463 -17.35 -44.74 -21.03
C GLU A 463 -17.61 -44.83 -19.52
N TRP A 464 -17.89 -43.72 -18.84
CA TRP A 464 -18.29 -43.75 -17.44
C TRP A 464 -19.68 -44.40 -17.22
N LEU A 465 -20.56 -44.45 -18.24
CA LEU A 465 -21.85 -45.13 -18.16
C LEU A 465 -21.72 -46.65 -18.15
N SER A 466 -20.63 -47.21 -18.69
CA SER A 466 -20.42 -48.67 -18.71
C SER A 466 -20.03 -49.23 -17.33
N ARG A 467 -19.76 -48.36 -16.35
CA ARG A 467 -19.42 -48.77 -14.98
C ARG A 467 -20.67 -49.00 -14.15
N GLU A 468 -20.56 -49.88 -13.16
CA GLU A 468 -21.69 -50.20 -12.28
C GLU A 468 -22.04 -49.06 -11.32
N ALA A 469 -21.02 -48.29 -10.92
CA ALA A 469 -21.13 -47.11 -10.06
C ALA A 469 -20.46 -45.89 -10.71
N PHE A 470 -20.91 -44.70 -10.31
CA PHE A 470 -20.29 -43.46 -10.75
C PHE A 470 -18.91 -43.31 -10.10
N ILE A 471 -17.89 -43.09 -10.92
CA ILE A 471 -16.54 -42.79 -10.44
C ILE A 471 -16.17 -41.40 -10.95
N PRO A 472 -15.99 -40.41 -10.07
CA PRO A 472 -15.61 -39.07 -10.49
C PRO A 472 -14.23 -39.08 -11.17
N ASP A 473 -14.09 -38.28 -12.21
CA ASP A 473 -12.82 -38.06 -12.89
C ASP A 473 -11.84 -37.27 -11.99
N ALA A 474 -10.59 -37.16 -12.41
CA ALA A 474 -9.54 -36.49 -11.63
C ALA A 474 -9.90 -35.02 -11.32
N ALA A 475 -10.55 -34.33 -12.26
CA ALA A 475 -10.99 -32.94 -12.08
C ALA A 475 -12.09 -32.84 -11.02
N THR A 476 -13.11 -33.71 -11.07
CA THR A 476 -14.19 -33.74 -10.06
C THR A 476 -13.66 -34.15 -8.69
N LYS A 477 -12.74 -35.12 -8.60
CA LYS A 477 -12.10 -35.48 -7.33
C LYS A 477 -11.40 -34.29 -6.68
N LYS A 478 -10.56 -33.57 -7.43
CA LYS A 478 -9.86 -32.38 -6.94
C LYS A 478 -10.82 -31.28 -6.51
N LEU A 479 -11.93 -31.09 -7.25
CA LEU A 479 -12.97 -30.13 -6.88
C LEU A 479 -13.64 -30.51 -5.55
N LEU A 480 -14.04 -31.78 -5.40
CA LEU A 480 -14.70 -32.28 -4.17
C LEU A 480 -13.76 -32.27 -2.96
N GLU A 481 -12.47 -32.51 -3.15
CA GLU A 481 -11.45 -32.30 -2.11
C GLU A 481 -11.39 -30.83 -1.67
N ARG A 482 -11.37 -29.89 -2.61
CA ARG A 482 -11.39 -28.46 -2.30
C ARG A 482 -12.66 -28.02 -1.56
N VAL A 483 -13.82 -28.57 -1.95
CA VAL A 483 -15.09 -28.39 -1.23
C VAL A 483 -14.99 -28.90 0.20
N ALA A 484 -14.43 -30.10 0.40
CA ALA A 484 -14.31 -30.72 1.72
C ALA A 484 -13.38 -29.94 2.66
N THR A 485 -12.30 -29.34 2.13
CA THR A 485 -11.35 -28.53 2.90
C THR A 485 -11.84 -27.11 3.21
N SER A 486 -12.87 -26.63 2.50
CA SER A 486 -13.43 -25.29 2.72
C SER A 486 -14.18 -25.22 4.06
N ARG A 487 -14.03 -24.12 4.80
CA ARG A 487 -14.71 -23.89 6.09
C ARG A 487 -16.17 -23.49 5.90
N LEU A 488 -16.49 -22.79 4.81
CA LEU A 488 -17.81 -22.31 4.43
C LEU A 488 -18.66 -23.39 3.75
N LEU A 489 -18.03 -24.30 2.98
CA LEU A 489 -18.75 -25.41 2.33
C LEU A 489 -18.69 -26.68 3.17
N GLY A 490 -17.48 -27.20 3.40
CA GLY A 490 -17.21 -28.38 4.21
C GLY A 490 -17.62 -29.71 3.59
N GLY A 491 -17.37 -30.79 4.33
CA GLY A 491 -17.61 -32.16 3.89
C GLY A 491 -19.07 -32.54 3.64
N THR A 492 -20.04 -31.79 4.18
CA THR A 492 -21.47 -32.07 3.96
C THR A 492 -21.89 -31.85 2.50
N ILE A 493 -21.36 -30.81 1.85
CA ILE A 493 -21.63 -30.53 0.43
C ILE A 493 -21.04 -31.61 -0.47
N ARG A 494 -19.83 -32.07 -0.15
CA ARG A 494 -19.19 -33.20 -0.84
C ARG A 494 -20.03 -34.47 -0.71
N ALA A 495 -20.42 -34.83 0.52
CA ALA A 495 -21.23 -36.02 0.78
C ALA A 495 -22.58 -35.96 0.05
N GLU A 496 -23.22 -34.78 0.01
CA GLU A 496 -24.47 -34.59 -0.73
C GLU A 496 -24.29 -34.74 -2.24
N PHE A 497 -23.18 -34.22 -2.81
CA PHE A 497 -22.85 -34.39 -4.21
C PHE A 497 -22.67 -35.87 -4.58
N GLU A 498 -21.84 -36.59 -3.81
CA GLU A 498 -21.56 -38.02 -4.02
C GLU A 498 -22.86 -38.84 -3.91
N ARG A 499 -23.62 -38.65 -2.82
CA ARG A 499 -24.90 -39.32 -2.58
C ARG A 499 -25.91 -39.10 -3.71
N ARG A 500 -26.07 -37.85 -4.16
CA ARG A 500 -26.99 -37.51 -5.26
C ARG A 500 -26.54 -38.14 -6.56
N MET A 501 -25.26 -38.03 -6.91
CA MET A 501 -24.72 -38.63 -8.13
C MET A 501 -24.92 -40.14 -8.14
N ASP A 502 -24.64 -40.84 -7.05
CA ASP A 502 -24.85 -42.29 -6.96
C ASP A 502 -26.32 -42.68 -7.13
N SER A 503 -27.23 -41.96 -6.48
CA SER A 503 -28.68 -42.21 -6.60
C SER A 503 -29.21 -41.95 -8.01
N LEU A 504 -28.82 -40.82 -8.62
CA LEU A 504 -29.31 -40.40 -9.93
C LEU A 504 -28.67 -41.21 -11.05
N PHE A 505 -27.41 -41.61 -10.89
CA PHE A 505 -26.72 -42.50 -11.82
C PHE A 505 -27.40 -43.87 -11.88
N THR A 506 -27.73 -44.43 -10.71
CA THR A 506 -28.44 -45.71 -10.63
C THR A 506 -29.82 -45.62 -11.27
N ALA A 507 -30.58 -44.55 -10.95
CA ALA A 507 -31.90 -44.31 -11.54
C ALA A 507 -31.83 -44.14 -13.07
N MET A 508 -30.84 -43.39 -13.57
CA MET A 508 -30.61 -43.20 -15.00
C MET A 508 -30.28 -44.52 -15.71
N ARG A 509 -29.40 -45.37 -15.14
CA ARG A 509 -29.07 -46.68 -15.73
C ARG A 509 -30.31 -47.58 -15.81
N LEU A 510 -31.11 -47.62 -14.76
CA LEU A 510 -32.38 -48.36 -14.75
C LEU A 510 -33.33 -47.83 -15.82
N GLN A 511 -33.48 -46.51 -15.94
CA GLN A 511 -34.33 -45.88 -16.95
C GLN A 511 -33.86 -46.22 -18.39
N LEU A 512 -32.55 -46.21 -18.65
CA LEU A 512 -32.00 -46.57 -19.96
C LEU A 512 -32.29 -48.04 -20.33
N LEU A 513 -32.21 -48.94 -19.34
CA LEU A 513 -32.45 -50.38 -19.54
C LEU A 513 -33.94 -50.74 -19.62
N SER A 514 -34.81 -50.01 -18.92
CA SER A 514 -36.26 -50.27 -18.89
C SER A 514 -37.01 -49.61 -20.05
N SER A 515 -36.40 -48.63 -20.73
CA SER A 515 -37.05 -47.91 -21.82
C SER A 515 -37.19 -48.80 -23.06
N SER A 516 -38.44 -49.05 -23.44
CA SER A 516 -38.80 -49.90 -24.57
C SER A 516 -39.88 -49.24 -25.43
N VAL A 517 -40.00 -49.73 -26.65
CA VAL A 517 -40.96 -49.27 -27.65
C VAL A 517 -41.79 -50.47 -28.12
N PRO A 518 -43.10 -50.30 -28.38
CA PRO A 518 -43.97 -51.37 -28.87
C PRO A 518 -43.64 -51.67 -30.34
N MET A 519 -42.63 -52.50 -30.51
CA MET A 519 -42.06 -52.93 -31.78
C MET A 519 -41.76 -54.43 -31.65
N ARG A 520 -42.36 -55.24 -32.51
CA ARG A 520 -42.18 -56.68 -32.47
C ARG A 520 -40.81 -57.08 -32.99
N ALA A 521 -40.10 -57.83 -32.15
CA ALA A 521 -38.87 -58.50 -32.52
C ALA A 521 -38.84 -59.87 -31.82
N GLU A 522 -38.56 -60.93 -32.59
CA GLU A 522 -38.26 -62.31 -32.13
C GLU A 522 -38.92 -62.71 -30.79
N GLY A 523 -40.26 -62.85 -30.78
CA GLY A 523 -41.01 -63.39 -29.64
C GLY A 523 -41.42 -62.40 -28.55
N SER A 524 -41.14 -61.10 -28.70
CA SER A 524 -41.59 -60.03 -27.78
C SER A 524 -42.43 -58.97 -28.49
N ASP A 525 -43.47 -58.46 -27.82
CA ASP A 525 -44.29 -57.33 -28.29
C ASP A 525 -43.62 -55.95 -28.07
N SER A 526 -42.57 -55.90 -27.24
CA SER A 526 -41.82 -54.68 -26.94
C SER A 526 -40.32 -54.91 -27.10
N THR A 527 -39.65 -53.92 -27.68
CA THR A 527 -38.19 -53.94 -27.92
C THR A 527 -37.52 -52.87 -27.08
N ALA A 528 -36.49 -53.26 -26.31
CA ALA A 528 -35.65 -52.31 -25.58
C ALA A 528 -34.89 -51.39 -26.56
N ILE A 529 -34.79 -50.10 -26.26
CA ILE A 529 -34.10 -49.14 -27.13
C ILE A 529 -32.58 -49.33 -27.05
N VAL A 530 -32.07 -49.52 -25.83
CA VAL A 530 -30.64 -49.64 -25.53
C VAL A 530 -30.40 -50.95 -24.77
N THR A 531 -29.26 -51.60 -25.05
CA THR A 531 -28.82 -52.83 -24.38
C THR A 531 -27.35 -52.68 -23.98
N ILE A 532 -26.87 -53.53 -23.07
CA ILE A 532 -25.45 -53.61 -22.72
C ILE A 532 -24.80 -54.67 -23.61
N ASN A 533 -23.74 -54.29 -24.31
CA ASN A 533 -22.94 -55.23 -25.08
C ASN A 533 -22.23 -56.22 -24.15
N ALA A 534 -22.31 -57.52 -24.42
CA ALA A 534 -21.71 -58.56 -23.58
C ALA A 534 -20.18 -58.49 -23.52
N GLU A 535 -19.51 -58.09 -24.61
CA GLU A 535 -18.05 -58.02 -24.72
C GLU A 535 -17.51 -56.68 -24.20
N SER A 536 -18.04 -55.56 -24.71
CA SER A 536 -17.52 -54.23 -24.36
C SER A 536 -18.09 -53.67 -23.06
N LYS A 537 -19.15 -54.29 -22.51
CA LYS A 537 -19.95 -53.79 -21.37
C LYS A 537 -20.49 -52.37 -21.55
N ARG A 538 -20.45 -51.82 -22.76
CA ARG A 538 -20.95 -50.47 -23.07
C ARG A 538 -22.43 -50.52 -23.47
N PHE A 539 -23.12 -49.42 -23.21
CA PHE A 539 -24.46 -49.21 -23.73
C PHE A 539 -24.40 -49.04 -25.25
N GLN A 540 -25.24 -49.80 -25.95
CA GLN A 540 -25.39 -49.72 -27.40
C GLN A 540 -26.88 -49.80 -27.76
N LEU A 541 -27.24 -49.27 -28.93
CA LEU A 541 -28.59 -49.49 -29.48
C LEU A 541 -28.85 -51.00 -29.57
N SER A 542 -30.06 -51.43 -29.26
CA SER A 542 -30.45 -52.84 -29.43
C SER A 542 -30.36 -53.26 -30.91
N PRO A 543 -30.17 -54.55 -31.23
CA PRO A 543 -30.04 -54.99 -32.62
C PRO A 543 -31.19 -54.55 -33.54
N PRO A 544 -32.48 -54.59 -33.12
CA PRO A 544 -33.58 -54.08 -33.96
C PRO A 544 -33.49 -52.56 -34.19
N MET A 545 -33.04 -51.78 -33.20
CA MET A 545 -32.81 -50.34 -33.36
C MET A 545 -31.66 -50.03 -34.31
N GLN A 546 -30.59 -50.81 -34.29
CA GLN A 546 -29.48 -50.68 -35.24
C GLN A 546 -29.92 -50.98 -36.68
N LYS A 547 -30.70 -52.06 -36.89
CA LYS A 547 -31.29 -52.39 -38.19
C LYS A 547 -32.21 -51.27 -38.69
N THR A 548 -33.05 -50.73 -37.80
CA THR A 548 -33.95 -49.61 -38.12
C THR A 548 -33.15 -48.39 -38.57
N LEU A 549 -32.07 -48.04 -37.85
CA LEU A 549 -31.21 -46.92 -38.21
C LEU A 549 -30.49 -47.13 -39.55
N ALA A 550 -30.04 -48.35 -39.84
CA ALA A 550 -29.47 -48.69 -41.14
C ALA A 550 -30.49 -48.54 -42.27
N ALA A 551 -31.73 -48.98 -42.08
CA ALA A 551 -32.81 -48.79 -43.04
C ALA A 551 -33.08 -47.30 -43.34
N PHE A 552 -33.08 -46.46 -42.30
CA PHE A 552 -33.15 -45.01 -42.47
C PHE A 552 -31.95 -44.43 -43.24
N ALA A 553 -30.74 -44.94 -42.99
CA ALA A 553 -29.53 -44.48 -43.67
C ALA A 553 -29.55 -44.83 -45.17
N GLU A 554 -30.07 -46.01 -45.55
CA GLU A 554 -30.24 -46.40 -46.95
C GLU A 554 -31.34 -45.58 -47.64
N TRP A 555 -32.46 -45.33 -46.96
CA TRP A 555 -33.51 -44.44 -47.47
C TRP A 555 -32.96 -43.04 -47.77
N ARG A 556 -32.14 -42.48 -46.86
CA ARG A 556 -31.58 -41.13 -47.03
C ARG A 556 -30.62 -40.97 -48.21
N LYS A 557 -30.13 -42.06 -48.81
CA LYS A 557 -29.31 -42.02 -50.03
C LYS A 557 -30.15 -41.91 -51.30
N GLN A 558 -31.47 -42.12 -51.21
CA GLN A 558 -32.35 -42.15 -52.36
C GLN A 558 -32.71 -40.74 -52.85
N PRO A 559 -32.95 -40.55 -54.16
CA PRO A 559 -33.26 -39.23 -54.73
C PRO A 559 -34.60 -38.64 -54.24
N PHE A 560 -35.54 -39.49 -53.80
CA PHE A 560 -36.86 -39.08 -53.31
C PHE A 560 -36.91 -38.83 -51.80
N ALA A 561 -35.80 -39.03 -51.07
CA ALA A 561 -35.75 -38.79 -49.64
C ALA A 561 -35.63 -37.28 -49.35
N VAL A 562 -36.71 -36.68 -48.83
CA VAL A 562 -36.72 -35.26 -48.49
C VAL A 562 -36.03 -35.05 -47.14
N ILE A 563 -35.00 -34.19 -47.13
CA ILE A 563 -34.30 -33.77 -45.92
C ILE A 563 -34.91 -32.44 -45.48
N ASP A 564 -35.56 -32.40 -44.32
CA ASP A 564 -36.07 -31.15 -43.74
C ASP A 564 -34.94 -30.09 -43.68
N GLY A 565 -35.12 -28.99 -44.43
CA GLY A 565 -34.16 -27.90 -44.55
C GLY A 565 -33.87 -27.45 -45.99
N GLU A 566 -34.11 -28.29 -47.00
CA GLU A 566 -34.09 -27.84 -48.40
C GLU A 566 -35.38 -27.06 -48.68
N VAL A 567 -35.25 -25.77 -49.01
CA VAL A 567 -36.36 -24.96 -49.52
C VAL A 567 -36.69 -25.49 -50.91
N ARG A 568 -37.59 -26.47 -50.97
CA ARG A 568 -38.14 -26.99 -52.22
C ARG A 568 -39.30 -26.12 -52.66
N GLN A 569 -39.28 -25.74 -53.93
CA GLN A 569 -40.32 -24.89 -54.49
C GLN A 569 -41.56 -25.74 -54.74
N ARG A 570 -42.74 -25.18 -54.44
CA ARG A 570 -44.02 -25.84 -54.69
C ARG A 570 -44.56 -25.42 -56.04
N VAL A 571 -45.33 -26.29 -56.67
CA VAL A 571 -46.01 -25.96 -57.93
C VAL A 571 -46.89 -24.71 -57.79
N GLY A 572 -47.48 -24.46 -56.61
CA GLY A 572 -48.19 -23.21 -56.32
C GLY A 572 -47.39 -21.93 -56.60
N THR A 573 -46.09 -21.90 -56.32
CA THR A 573 -45.25 -20.72 -56.59
C THR A 573 -45.02 -20.47 -58.07
N LEU A 574 -45.08 -21.52 -58.90
CA LEU A 574 -45.08 -21.40 -60.35
C LEU A 574 -46.40 -20.80 -60.83
N LEU A 575 -47.53 -21.34 -60.33
CA LEU A 575 -48.86 -20.90 -60.71
C LEU A 575 -49.10 -19.42 -60.39
N ASP A 576 -48.59 -18.94 -59.26
CA ASP A 576 -48.66 -17.52 -58.88
C ASP A 576 -47.90 -16.58 -59.84
N GLN A 577 -46.89 -17.10 -60.55
CA GLN A 577 -46.11 -16.30 -61.49
C GLN A 577 -46.84 -16.11 -62.82
N LEU A 578 -47.72 -17.05 -63.21
CA LEU A 578 -48.34 -17.13 -64.54
C LEU A 578 -49.44 -16.08 -64.76
N GLY A 579 -49.20 -15.19 -65.73
CA GLY A 579 -50.16 -14.18 -66.20
C GLY A 579 -50.56 -14.34 -67.69
N PRO A 580 -51.51 -13.54 -68.20
CA PRO A 580 -52.09 -13.69 -69.55
C PRO A 580 -51.10 -13.45 -70.73
N MET A 581 -49.90 -12.93 -70.47
CA MET A 581 -48.84 -12.70 -71.47
C MET A 581 -47.54 -13.43 -71.13
N GLN A 582 -47.64 -14.57 -70.45
CA GLN A 582 -46.47 -15.36 -70.08
C GLN A 582 -46.55 -16.77 -70.65
N GLN A 583 -45.39 -17.31 -70.99
CA GLN A 583 -45.21 -18.69 -71.44
C GLN A 583 -44.22 -19.41 -70.55
N VAL A 584 -44.40 -20.72 -70.39
CA VAL A 584 -43.45 -21.60 -69.69
C VAL A 584 -42.58 -22.30 -70.72
N ILE A 585 -41.27 -22.11 -70.63
CA ILE A 585 -40.29 -22.89 -71.38
C ILE A 585 -39.71 -23.96 -70.45
N TRP A 586 -39.79 -25.20 -70.90
CA TRP A 586 -39.40 -26.38 -70.13
C TRP A 586 -37.96 -26.80 -70.42
N ASN A 587 -37.22 -27.11 -69.35
CA ASN A 587 -35.92 -27.75 -69.45
C ASN A 587 -36.07 -29.27 -69.52
N THR A 588 -35.92 -29.83 -70.73
CA THR A 588 -36.06 -31.26 -71.00
C THR A 588 -35.05 -32.12 -70.23
N THR A 589 -33.86 -31.61 -69.93
CA THR A 589 -32.82 -32.39 -69.22
C THR A 589 -33.19 -32.66 -67.76
N LEU A 590 -33.80 -31.69 -67.09
CA LEU A 590 -34.30 -31.84 -65.71
C LEU A 590 -35.55 -32.71 -65.68
N LEU A 591 -36.49 -32.55 -66.62
CA LEU A 591 -37.70 -33.37 -66.65
C LEU A 591 -37.38 -34.86 -66.90
N LYS A 592 -36.32 -35.17 -67.66
CA LYS A 592 -35.83 -36.54 -67.87
C LYS A 592 -35.30 -37.22 -66.60
N THR A 593 -35.08 -36.50 -65.49
CA THR A 593 -34.70 -37.12 -64.21
C THR A 593 -35.91 -37.65 -63.41
N ILE A 594 -37.13 -37.34 -63.82
CA ILE A 594 -38.36 -37.77 -63.13
C ILE A 594 -38.57 -39.30 -63.24
N PRO A 595 -38.53 -39.95 -64.42
CA PRO A 595 -38.73 -41.39 -64.52
C PRO A 595 -37.70 -42.21 -63.71
N PRO A 596 -36.38 -41.91 -63.76
CA PRO A 596 -35.40 -42.58 -62.90
C PRO A 596 -35.67 -42.41 -61.39
N THR A 597 -36.24 -41.28 -60.97
CA THR A 597 -36.60 -41.04 -59.55
C THR A 597 -37.79 -41.91 -59.12
N ILE A 598 -38.78 -42.09 -60.00
CA ILE A 598 -39.93 -42.99 -59.76
C ILE A 598 -39.48 -44.45 -59.77
N GLU A 599 -38.61 -44.85 -60.70
CA GLU A 599 -38.03 -46.20 -60.73
C GLU A 599 -37.26 -46.51 -59.45
N ALA A 600 -36.44 -45.56 -58.97
CA ALA A 600 -35.74 -45.70 -57.69
C ALA A 600 -36.71 -45.86 -56.51
N TYR A 601 -37.83 -45.13 -56.49
CA TYR A 601 -38.88 -45.28 -55.47
C TYR A 601 -39.53 -46.66 -55.50
N LEU A 602 -39.96 -47.12 -56.68
CA LEU A 602 -40.61 -48.43 -56.85
C LEU A 602 -39.66 -49.57 -56.47
N LYS A 603 -38.39 -49.48 -56.87
CA LYS A 603 -37.35 -50.44 -56.50
C LYS A 603 -37.10 -50.47 -54.99
N PHE A 604 -37.07 -49.30 -54.35
CA PHE A 604 -36.89 -49.21 -52.90
C PHE A 604 -38.08 -49.84 -52.15
N LEU A 605 -39.31 -49.59 -52.60
CA LEU A 605 -40.50 -50.21 -52.01
C LEU A 605 -40.50 -51.74 -52.13
N SER A 606 -40.05 -52.31 -53.26
CA SER A 606 -40.04 -53.76 -53.45
C SER A 606 -38.88 -54.46 -52.73
N GLU A 607 -37.67 -53.86 -52.76
CA GLU A 607 -36.45 -54.53 -52.30
C GLU A 607 -36.06 -54.16 -50.86
N GLN A 608 -36.35 -52.95 -50.40
CA GLN A 608 -35.78 -52.39 -49.16
C GLN A 608 -36.82 -52.05 -48.09
N MET A 609 -38.11 -52.06 -48.42
CA MET A 609 -39.17 -51.78 -47.45
C MET A 609 -39.23 -52.79 -46.29
N ALA A 610 -38.88 -54.05 -46.59
CA ALA A 610 -38.79 -55.11 -45.58
C ALA A 610 -37.68 -54.89 -44.54
N LEU A 611 -36.73 -53.98 -44.81
CA LEU A 611 -35.70 -53.59 -43.83
C LEU A 611 -36.31 -52.74 -42.69
N PHE A 612 -37.44 -52.09 -42.94
CA PHE A 612 -38.16 -51.35 -41.90
C PHE A 612 -38.98 -52.29 -41.02
N PRO A 613 -39.08 -51.99 -39.71
CA PRO A 613 -39.97 -52.69 -38.78
C PRO A 613 -41.42 -52.63 -39.25
N ALA A 614 -42.20 -53.70 -39.01
CA ALA A 614 -43.59 -53.79 -39.44
C ALA A 614 -44.44 -52.59 -38.98
N GLU A 615 -44.21 -52.09 -37.77
CA GLU A 615 -44.93 -50.93 -37.21
C GLU A 615 -44.60 -49.60 -37.91
N LEU A 616 -43.46 -49.54 -38.61
CA LEU A 616 -42.99 -48.35 -39.32
C LEU A 616 -43.17 -48.44 -40.83
N GLN A 617 -43.51 -49.61 -41.39
CA GLN A 617 -43.69 -49.76 -42.84
C GLN A 617 -44.81 -48.86 -43.38
N VAL A 618 -46.03 -48.94 -42.85
CA VAL A 618 -47.14 -48.09 -43.35
C VAL A 618 -46.84 -46.59 -43.20
N PRO A 619 -46.36 -46.09 -42.03
CA PRO A 619 -45.94 -44.71 -41.92
C PRO A 619 -44.78 -44.33 -42.87
N ALA A 620 -43.81 -45.21 -43.07
CA ALA A 620 -42.70 -44.98 -43.99
C ALA A 620 -43.19 -44.83 -45.43
N GLU A 621 -44.13 -45.66 -45.88
CA GLU A 621 -44.72 -45.57 -47.22
C GLU A 621 -45.37 -44.21 -47.46
N ARG A 622 -46.18 -43.73 -46.50
CA ARG A 622 -46.78 -42.38 -46.55
C ARG A 622 -45.73 -41.29 -46.69
N VAL A 623 -44.65 -41.38 -45.92
CA VAL A 623 -43.55 -40.40 -45.96
C VAL A 623 -42.78 -40.48 -47.28
N PHE A 624 -42.54 -41.68 -47.81
CA PHE A 624 -41.80 -41.87 -49.06
C PHE A 624 -42.61 -41.39 -50.26
N GLN A 625 -43.91 -41.69 -50.30
CA GLN A 625 -44.82 -41.21 -51.33
C GLN A 625 -44.88 -39.68 -51.34
N ARG A 626 -45.03 -39.06 -50.16
CA ARG A 626 -44.96 -37.61 -50.02
C ARG A 626 -43.60 -37.04 -50.44
N GLY A 627 -42.52 -37.72 -50.07
CA GLY A 627 -41.16 -37.32 -50.45
C GLY A 627 -40.96 -37.33 -51.96
N LEU A 628 -41.46 -38.36 -52.63
CA LEU A 628 -41.50 -38.46 -54.09
C LEU A 628 -42.30 -37.32 -54.70
N GLN A 629 -43.52 -37.06 -54.22
CA GLN A 629 -44.36 -35.95 -54.71
C GLN A 629 -43.64 -34.61 -54.60
N ARG A 630 -43.09 -34.28 -53.43
CA ARG A 630 -42.31 -33.04 -53.20
C ARG A 630 -41.06 -32.95 -54.07
N THR A 631 -40.41 -34.08 -54.37
CA THR A 631 -39.24 -34.11 -55.27
C THR A 631 -39.66 -33.83 -56.71
N ILE A 632 -40.77 -34.42 -57.15
CA ILE A 632 -41.32 -34.19 -58.49
C ILE A 632 -41.81 -32.74 -58.62
N GLU A 633 -42.48 -32.18 -57.61
CA GLU A 633 -42.86 -30.75 -57.57
C GLU A 633 -41.64 -29.86 -57.76
N ASP A 634 -40.57 -30.08 -56.99
CA ASP A 634 -39.35 -29.28 -57.08
C ASP A 634 -38.68 -29.38 -58.47
N ILE A 635 -38.59 -30.60 -59.04
CA ILE A 635 -38.04 -30.80 -60.39
C ILE A 635 -38.89 -30.06 -61.43
N VAL A 636 -40.23 -30.14 -61.34
CA VAL A 636 -41.15 -29.47 -62.26
C VAL A 636 -41.00 -27.96 -62.16
N VAL A 637 -40.97 -27.38 -60.97
CA VAL A 637 -40.81 -25.92 -60.81
C VAL A 637 -39.44 -25.47 -61.31
N ARG A 638 -38.36 -26.19 -60.99
CA ARG A 638 -37.00 -25.85 -61.46
C ARG A 638 -36.81 -26.06 -62.96
N ALA A 639 -37.56 -26.96 -63.56
CA ALA A 639 -37.55 -27.17 -65.01
C ALA A 639 -38.34 -26.10 -65.77
N ALA A 640 -39.23 -25.38 -65.10
CA ALA A 640 -40.04 -24.34 -65.70
C ALA A 640 -39.32 -22.98 -65.67
N SER A 641 -39.23 -22.32 -66.81
CA SER A 641 -38.79 -20.92 -66.92
C SER A 641 -39.91 -20.06 -67.49
N VAL A 642 -40.36 -19.08 -66.71
CA VAL A 642 -41.47 -18.19 -67.08
C VAL A 642 -40.91 -17.00 -67.86
N GLN A 643 -41.36 -16.81 -69.11
CA GLN A 643 -40.95 -15.71 -69.98
C GLN A 643 -42.15 -14.90 -70.43
N THR A 644 -41.98 -13.57 -70.57
CA THR A 644 -43.02 -12.70 -71.13
C THR A 644 -43.04 -12.80 -72.65
N VAL A 645 -44.21 -13.11 -73.20
CA VAL A 645 -44.43 -13.25 -74.63
C VAL A 645 -44.60 -11.87 -75.28
N SER A 646 -43.80 -11.56 -76.30
CA SER A 646 -43.99 -10.34 -77.11
C SER A 646 -45.15 -10.54 -78.09
N SER A 647 -45.86 -9.47 -78.46
CA SER A 647 -47.01 -9.54 -79.38
C SER A 647 -46.66 -9.93 -80.83
N ARG A 648 -45.37 -10.12 -81.15
CA ARG A 648 -44.87 -10.57 -82.46
C ARG A 648 -43.81 -11.66 -82.26
N ILE A 649 -44.24 -12.92 -82.26
CA ILE A 649 -43.34 -14.08 -82.22
C ILE A 649 -43.00 -14.48 -83.66
N GLY A 650 -41.72 -14.70 -83.97
CA GLY A 650 -41.30 -15.24 -85.26
C GLY A 650 -41.67 -16.72 -85.42
N GLU A 651 -41.92 -17.19 -86.64
CA GLU A 651 -42.29 -18.59 -86.93
C GLU A 651 -41.23 -19.58 -86.41
N ASP A 652 -39.95 -19.21 -86.50
CA ASP A 652 -38.83 -20.00 -85.98
C ASP A 652 -38.86 -20.16 -84.44
N GLU A 653 -39.20 -19.10 -83.69
CA GLU A 653 -39.32 -19.14 -82.23
C GLU A 653 -40.52 -19.98 -81.78
N MET A 654 -41.65 -19.92 -82.51
CA MET A 654 -42.79 -20.80 -82.29
C MET A 654 -42.44 -22.27 -82.54
N SER A 655 -41.68 -22.57 -83.61
CA SER A 655 -41.29 -23.95 -83.93
C SER A 655 -40.42 -24.57 -82.82
N LEU A 656 -39.46 -23.80 -82.27
CA LEU A 656 -38.60 -24.22 -81.17
C LEU A 656 -39.38 -24.44 -79.87
N ALA A 657 -40.38 -23.59 -79.58
CA ALA A 657 -41.24 -23.74 -78.41
C ALA A 657 -42.12 -25.00 -78.51
N VAL A 658 -42.72 -25.26 -79.68
CA VAL A 658 -43.52 -26.47 -79.93
C VAL A 658 -42.66 -27.72 -79.84
N GLN A 659 -41.44 -27.71 -80.40
CA GLN A 659 -40.52 -28.83 -80.31
C GLN A 659 -40.08 -29.09 -78.87
N SER A 660 -39.74 -28.05 -78.10
CA SER A 660 -39.40 -28.18 -76.67
C SER A 660 -40.55 -28.75 -75.83
N LEU A 661 -41.79 -28.34 -76.11
CA LEU A 661 -42.97 -28.89 -75.46
C LEU A 661 -43.22 -30.35 -75.84
N GLN A 662 -43.09 -30.71 -77.12
CA GLN A 662 -43.21 -32.11 -77.58
C GLN A 662 -42.15 -33.01 -76.94
N GLU A 663 -40.92 -32.53 -76.79
CA GLU A 663 -39.83 -33.27 -76.12
C GLU A 663 -40.04 -33.38 -74.60
N SER A 664 -40.70 -32.40 -73.98
CA SER A 664 -40.97 -32.36 -72.53
C SER A 664 -42.26 -33.10 -72.12
N ALA A 665 -43.23 -33.22 -73.03
CA ALA A 665 -44.57 -33.75 -72.77
C ALA A 665 -44.58 -35.15 -72.12
N PRO A 666 -43.78 -36.14 -72.55
CA PRO A 666 -43.80 -37.46 -71.93
C PRO A 666 -43.44 -37.43 -70.44
N ALA A 667 -42.42 -36.65 -70.07
CA ALA A 667 -41.98 -36.52 -68.68
C ALA A 667 -42.97 -35.73 -67.82
N LEU A 668 -43.59 -34.68 -68.40
CA LEU A 668 -44.64 -33.91 -67.73
C LEU A 668 -45.91 -34.74 -67.46
N ILE A 669 -46.34 -35.57 -68.41
CA ILE A 669 -47.49 -36.48 -68.21
C ILE A 669 -47.23 -37.43 -67.04
N VAL A 670 -46.01 -37.98 -66.94
CA VAL A 670 -45.61 -38.84 -65.83
C VAL A 670 -45.59 -38.07 -64.51
N ALA A 671 -45.07 -36.85 -64.51
CA ALA A 671 -45.06 -35.98 -63.33
C ALA A 671 -46.48 -35.65 -62.84
N LEU A 672 -47.37 -35.22 -63.75
CA LEU A 672 -48.76 -34.86 -63.45
C LEU A 672 -49.56 -36.03 -62.89
N ARG A 673 -49.32 -37.27 -63.36
CA ARG A 673 -49.95 -38.46 -62.77
C ARG A 673 -49.57 -38.66 -61.31
N GLN A 674 -48.31 -38.37 -60.93
CA GLN A 674 -47.84 -38.49 -59.55
C GLN A 674 -48.29 -37.32 -58.66
N LEU A 675 -48.52 -36.14 -59.25
CA LEU A 675 -48.97 -34.93 -58.56
C LEU A 675 -50.51 -34.82 -58.46
N SER A 676 -51.26 -35.47 -59.34
CA SER A 676 -52.73 -35.45 -59.31
C SER A 676 -53.39 -35.92 -57.98
N PRO A 677 -52.79 -36.79 -57.15
CA PRO A 677 -53.31 -37.14 -55.83
C PRO A 677 -52.94 -36.13 -54.73
N SER A 678 -52.21 -35.05 -55.04
CA SER A 678 -51.79 -34.07 -54.03
C SER A 678 -53.00 -33.43 -53.35
N SER A 679 -52.93 -33.29 -52.02
CA SER A 679 -54.04 -32.76 -51.21
C SER A 679 -54.36 -31.29 -51.48
N ASP A 680 -53.44 -30.55 -52.11
CA ASP A 680 -53.56 -29.13 -52.43
C ASP A 680 -54.15 -28.84 -53.82
N GLY A 681 -54.41 -29.88 -54.64
CA GLY A 681 -55.00 -29.73 -55.97
C GLY A 681 -54.08 -29.07 -57.01
N SER A 682 -52.85 -28.74 -56.64
CA SER A 682 -51.88 -28.02 -57.48
C SER A 682 -51.49 -28.81 -58.73
N GLY A 683 -51.37 -30.13 -58.63
CA GLY A 683 -51.11 -31.01 -59.78
C GLY A 683 -52.26 -31.03 -60.80
N ARG A 684 -53.51 -30.86 -60.36
CA ARG A 684 -54.67 -30.75 -61.27
C ARG A 684 -54.70 -29.37 -61.94
N GLN A 685 -54.41 -28.31 -61.20
CA GLN A 685 -54.31 -26.96 -61.75
C GLN A 685 -53.19 -26.86 -62.79
N LEU A 686 -52.01 -27.43 -62.50
CA LEU A 686 -50.90 -27.49 -63.45
C LEU A 686 -51.23 -28.33 -64.69
N ALA A 687 -52.08 -29.36 -64.60
CA ALA A 687 -52.56 -30.09 -65.78
C ALA A 687 -53.56 -29.31 -66.63
N THR A 688 -54.15 -28.24 -66.09
CA THR A 688 -55.15 -27.40 -66.77
C THR A 688 -54.49 -26.24 -67.52
N VAL A 689 -53.35 -25.76 -67.00
CA VAL A 689 -52.41 -24.82 -67.64
C VAL A 689 -51.63 -25.55 -68.73
#